data_AF-A0A951GQL4-F1
#
_entry.id   AF-A0A951GQL4-F1
#
_cell.length_a   1.000
_cell.length_b   1.000
_cell.length_c   1.000
_cell.angle_alpha   90.00
_cell.angle_beta   90.00
_cell.angle_gamma   90.00
#
_symmetry.space_group_name_H-M   'P 1'
#
loop_
_entity.id
_entity.type
_entity.pdbx_description
1 polymer ?
#
loop_
_entity_poly.entity_id
_entity_poly.type
_entity_poly.pdbx_seq_one_letter_code
_entity_poly.pdbx_strand_id
1 'polypeptide(L)'
;MDGSANFSLDAIRPARETPRTSLAPHSFLFLQGPISTFFDRLGRALIESGHRVQRINLHGGDRLFWHLPAINYRGDFAEWREFVAGVLEREQVTHLLLHGDRRPYHLVAAEEARARGIAVIATDLGYLRPDWLTLEYDGMTSYSRFPRDPDAVRRLAREFDKPDLQQRFSTPFRVIASLDVAYNLGLVFGKPLYPHYRYHSICHPFTEYAGWLWSRGKGRLNARAMAGAKERLKEKPGTYFLVPLQLATDYQIRAHSPYDDIRTAVRTIVRSFAASRSERDLVFSAHPLDNGLIDWPSFLAEIAQEAGIAGRVSVLAGGTPNEILFNAAGVVTINSTIGITALHNGVPVKVLGNAVFDIAGLTCQQPLDQFWHHPEPPDPTLMTAFVTALAGTTQVKGGYYFGESQKRAVIGFVERLEQGLYPLSPAATGEWLPPRDATRGIVVTGAESGVGQALARGYAAPGVRLCLVAADTARLHEVAADCRQRGALVELVTYDSVDDSIAAIDQLTAIEKLVLCADIPLDPTLEQLTDRDLLRSARVIRSVAAAMRSRAAGQIILVSSLSGRAGPSDTVAACRAHRAWAVFARDLRRQLARDGISLTTSSPGRIALDCAAWFGHPKMITVSPERAAAAVMRGATRDARTIRTLGHGRLTLRALRLLPRRLAEIARDTLLYGEDGFIETPADRTLASKTGSAD
;
A
#
# COMPACT_ATOMS: atom_id res chain seq x y z
N MET A 1 17.79 -36.20 1.74
CA MET A 1 18.09 -37.43 2.51
C MET A 1 16.84 -37.78 3.28
N ASP A 2 16.40 -39.02 3.12
CA ASP A 2 15.06 -39.52 3.45
C ASP A 2 14.59 -39.20 4.87
N GLY A 3 13.35 -38.75 4.94
CA GLY A 3 12.63 -38.44 6.17
C GLY A 3 11.12 -38.56 5.96
N SER A 4 10.68 -39.57 5.21
CA SER A 4 9.30 -40.04 5.21
C SER A 4 9.01 -40.79 6.51
N ALA A 5 9.11 -40.09 7.64
CA ALA A 5 8.49 -40.57 8.88
C ALA A 5 6.98 -40.42 8.68
N ASN A 6 6.24 -41.53 8.76
CA ASN A 6 4.78 -41.56 8.73
C ASN A 6 4.24 -40.50 9.70
N PHE A 7 3.73 -39.40 9.13
CA PHE A 7 3.06 -38.35 9.87
C PHE A 7 1.68 -38.93 10.20
N SER A 8 1.45 -39.27 11.46
CA SER A 8 0.15 -39.74 11.94
C SER A 8 -0.41 -38.68 12.87
N LEU A 9 -1.58 -38.12 12.56
CA LEU A 9 -2.32 -37.22 13.45
C LEU A 9 -2.45 -37.76 14.89
N ASP A 10 -2.60 -39.07 15.05
CA ASP A 10 -2.74 -39.73 16.36
C ASP A 10 -1.47 -39.62 17.22
N ALA A 11 -0.30 -39.46 16.59
CA ALA A 11 0.96 -39.27 17.30
C ALA A 11 1.17 -37.82 17.79
N ILE A 12 0.28 -36.89 17.41
CA ILE A 12 0.51 -35.45 17.58
C ILE A 12 -0.62 -34.78 18.40
N ARG A 13 -1.85 -35.30 18.42
CA ARG A 13 -2.95 -34.74 19.24
C ARG A 13 -2.73 -35.03 20.75
N PRO A 14 -2.86 -34.05 21.66
CA PRO A 14 -2.91 -34.34 23.09
C PRO A 14 -4.13 -35.22 23.41
N ALA A 15 -4.02 -36.10 24.40
CA ALA A 15 -5.04 -37.05 24.83
C ALA A 15 -6.25 -36.38 25.53
N ARG A 16 -6.87 -35.36 24.91
CA ARG A 16 -8.19 -34.85 25.31
C ARG A 16 -9.24 -35.53 24.45
N GLU A 17 -10.06 -36.33 25.10
CA GLU A 17 -11.25 -36.99 24.57
C GLU A 17 -12.36 -35.96 24.26
N THR A 18 -12.19 -35.17 23.20
CA THR A 18 -13.35 -34.52 22.57
C THR A 18 -13.92 -35.48 21.53
N PRO A 19 -15.21 -35.89 21.64
CA PRO A 19 -15.84 -36.77 20.67
C PRO A 19 -15.71 -36.20 19.26
N ARG A 20 -15.52 -37.08 18.26
CA ARG A 20 -15.65 -36.72 16.84
C ARG A 20 -17.10 -36.33 16.56
N THR A 21 -17.49 -35.09 16.86
CA THR A 21 -18.68 -34.51 16.25
C THR A 21 -18.40 -34.45 14.76
N SER A 22 -19.14 -35.24 13.96
CA SER A 22 -18.99 -35.32 12.51
C SER A 22 -19.40 -33.99 11.88
N LEU A 23 -18.47 -33.03 11.84
CA LEU A 23 -18.62 -31.83 11.05
C LEU A 23 -18.52 -32.21 9.57
N ALA A 24 -19.36 -31.61 8.74
CA ALA A 24 -19.29 -31.81 7.30
C ALA A 24 -17.89 -31.45 6.78
N PRO A 25 -17.31 -32.22 5.85
CA PRO A 25 -15.94 -32.00 5.41
C PRO A 25 -15.80 -30.67 4.69
N HIS A 26 -15.03 -29.75 5.27
CA HIS A 26 -14.62 -28.50 4.64
C HIS A 26 -13.70 -28.70 3.41
N SER A 27 -13.68 -27.70 2.53
CA SER A 27 -12.80 -27.63 1.36
C SER A 27 -11.88 -26.41 1.50
N PHE A 28 -10.58 -26.65 1.67
CA PHE A 28 -9.56 -25.63 1.94
C PHE A 28 -8.72 -25.33 0.71
N LEU A 29 -8.75 -24.09 0.24
CA LEU A 29 -7.84 -23.61 -0.79
C LEU A 29 -6.67 -22.84 -0.17
N PHE A 30 -5.45 -23.28 -0.43
CA PHE A 30 -4.23 -22.63 0.03
C PHE A 30 -3.61 -21.73 -1.05
N LEU A 31 -3.31 -20.48 -0.70
CA LEU A 31 -2.50 -19.55 -1.51
C LEU A 31 -1.23 -19.15 -0.76
N GLN A 32 -0.11 -19.11 -1.51
CA GLN A 32 1.28 -18.81 -1.12
C GLN A 32 1.58 -18.97 0.37
N GLY A 33 2.34 -19.99 0.76
CA GLY A 33 2.65 -20.28 2.15
C GLY A 33 3.84 -19.54 2.75
N PRO A 34 4.14 -19.78 4.04
CA PRO A 34 5.42 -19.40 4.64
C PRO A 34 6.57 -20.11 3.91
N ILE A 35 7.78 -19.56 4.04
CA ILE A 35 9.00 -20.11 3.43
C ILE A 35 9.47 -21.35 4.22
N SER A 36 8.64 -22.39 4.21
CA SER A 36 8.85 -23.68 4.87
C SER A 36 7.83 -24.72 4.38
N THR A 37 7.96 -25.97 4.83
CA THR A 37 7.00 -27.05 4.55
C THR A 37 5.73 -27.00 5.44
N PHE A 38 5.49 -25.91 6.16
CA PHE A 38 4.38 -25.82 7.11
C PHE A 38 3.01 -26.03 6.46
N PHE A 39 2.73 -25.37 5.33
CA PHE A 39 1.45 -25.53 4.61
C PHE A 39 1.28 -26.93 4.03
N ASP A 40 2.34 -27.56 3.54
CA ASP A 40 2.29 -28.97 3.09
C ASP A 40 1.88 -29.90 4.24
N ARG A 41 2.48 -29.73 5.42
CA ARG A 41 2.15 -30.51 6.62
C ARG A 41 0.75 -30.23 7.14
N LEU A 42 0.32 -28.97 7.14
CA LEU A 42 -1.04 -28.59 7.50
C LEU A 42 -2.06 -29.20 6.53
N GLY A 43 -1.77 -29.17 5.22
CA GLY A 43 -2.60 -29.81 4.20
C GLY A 43 -2.73 -31.32 4.42
N ARG A 44 -1.64 -32.03 4.72
CA ARG A 44 -1.67 -33.45 5.07
C ARG A 44 -2.55 -33.72 6.29
N ALA A 45 -2.35 -32.94 7.35
CA ALA A 45 -3.11 -33.07 8.59
C ALA A 45 -4.62 -32.82 8.39
N LEU A 46 -5.01 -31.88 7.52
CA LEU A 46 -6.41 -31.65 7.19
C LEU A 46 -7.01 -32.78 6.33
N ILE A 47 -6.25 -33.32 5.36
CA ILE A 47 -6.66 -34.49 4.57
C ILE A 47 -6.86 -35.71 5.46
N GLU A 48 -5.92 -35.99 6.36
CA GLU A 48 -6.01 -37.09 7.34
C GLU A 48 -7.20 -36.92 8.29
N SER A 49 -7.64 -35.68 8.52
CA SER A 49 -8.85 -35.37 9.31
C SER A 49 -10.15 -35.41 8.50
N GLY A 50 -10.10 -35.78 7.21
CA GLY A 50 -11.27 -35.97 6.35
C GLY A 50 -11.67 -34.74 5.51
N HIS A 51 -10.87 -33.68 5.50
CA HIS A 51 -11.14 -32.47 4.70
C HIS A 51 -10.57 -32.56 3.28
N ARG A 52 -11.09 -31.72 2.38
CA ARG A 52 -10.52 -31.53 1.04
C ARG A 52 -9.52 -30.39 1.07
N VAL A 53 -8.39 -30.56 0.38
CA VAL A 53 -7.32 -29.56 0.33
C VAL A 53 -6.92 -29.33 -1.12
N GLN A 54 -6.96 -28.08 -1.54
CA GLN A 54 -6.47 -27.61 -2.84
C GLN A 54 -5.40 -26.53 -2.65
N ARG A 55 -4.56 -26.38 -3.66
CA ARG A 55 -3.48 -25.38 -3.69
C ARG A 55 -3.37 -24.80 -5.08
N ILE A 56 -3.16 -23.49 -5.17
CA ILE A 56 -2.74 -22.83 -6.41
C ILE A 56 -1.30 -22.35 -6.28
N ASN A 57 -0.37 -22.95 -7.01
CA ASN A 57 1.01 -22.49 -7.07
C ASN A 57 1.13 -21.32 -8.05
N LEU A 58 1.72 -20.21 -7.59
CA LEU A 58 1.92 -19.01 -8.40
C LEU A 58 3.34 -18.88 -8.94
N HIS A 59 4.30 -19.57 -8.34
CA HIS A 59 5.71 -19.57 -8.77
C HIS A 59 6.46 -20.84 -8.34
N GLY A 60 7.72 -20.98 -8.77
CA GLY A 60 8.53 -22.17 -8.49
C GLY A 60 8.83 -22.38 -7.00
N GLY A 61 9.02 -21.31 -6.23
CA GLY A 61 9.14 -21.38 -4.76
C GLY A 61 7.92 -22.05 -4.07
N ASP A 62 6.69 -21.74 -4.50
CA ASP A 62 5.49 -22.39 -3.97
C ASP A 62 5.51 -23.90 -4.22
N ARG A 63 5.87 -24.28 -5.45
CA ARG A 63 5.97 -25.68 -5.87
C ARG A 63 7.08 -26.44 -5.14
N LEU A 64 8.15 -25.77 -4.72
CA LEU A 64 9.25 -26.39 -3.98
C LEU A 64 8.84 -26.83 -2.57
N PHE A 65 7.92 -26.10 -1.93
CA PHE A 65 7.51 -26.35 -0.54
C PHE A 65 6.15 -27.04 -0.42
N TRP A 66 5.52 -27.39 -1.54
CA TRP A 66 4.23 -28.08 -1.60
C TRP A 66 4.31 -29.35 -2.45
N HIS A 67 4.08 -30.50 -1.83
CA HIS A 67 4.23 -31.84 -2.44
C HIS A 67 2.91 -32.59 -2.59
N LEU A 68 1.79 -31.99 -2.18
CA LEU A 68 0.44 -32.48 -2.44
C LEU A 68 -0.03 -32.05 -3.85
N PRO A 69 -1.13 -32.61 -4.38
CA PRO A 69 -1.73 -32.11 -5.62
C PRO A 69 -1.97 -30.60 -5.59
N ALA A 70 -1.68 -29.92 -6.69
CA ALA A 70 -1.83 -28.47 -6.82
C ALA A 70 -2.11 -28.06 -8.27
N ILE A 71 -2.82 -26.95 -8.42
CA ILE A 71 -3.05 -26.29 -9.70
C ILE A 71 -1.92 -25.27 -9.89
N ASN A 72 -1.18 -25.36 -11.00
CA ASN A 72 -0.12 -24.39 -11.30
C ASN A 72 -0.70 -23.28 -12.18
N TYR A 73 -0.82 -22.07 -11.64
CA TYR A 73 -1.31 -20.95 -12.42
C TYR A 73 -0.19 -20.35 -13.26
N ARG A 74 -0.37 -20.34 -14.58
CA ARG A 74 0.63 -19.87 -15.55
C ARG A 74 0.14 -18.67 -16.38
N GLY A 75 -1.11 -18.25 -16.19
CA GLY A 75 -1.74 -17.13 -16.91
C GLY A 75 -1.27 -15.76 -16.41
N ASP A 76 -1.77 -14.72 -17.06
CA ASP A 76 -1.40 -13.35 -16.71
C ASP A 76 -2.18 -12.80 -15.50
N PHE A 77 -1.74 -11.70 -14.91
CA PHE A 77 -2.45 -11.16 -13.74
C PHE A 77 -3.85 -10.62 -14.05
N ALA A 78 -4.16 -10.27 -15.31
CA ALA A 78 -5.49 -9.79 -15.68
C ALA A 78 -6.52 -10.93 -15.69
N GLU A 79 -6.09 -12.12 -16.10
CA GLU A 79 -6.90 -13.35 -16.10
C GLU A 79 -7.06 -13.97 -14.69
N TRP A 80 -6.29 -13.50 -13.70
CA TRP A 80 -6.26 -14.10 -12.36
C TRP A 80 -7.62 -14.12 -11.67
N ARG A 81 -8.40 -13.03 -11.79
CA ARG A 81 -9.70 -12.90 -11.11
C ARG A 81 -10.69 -13.96 -11.58
N GLU A 82 -10.85 -14.09 -12.89
CA GLU A 82 -11.73 -15.10 -13.49
C GLU A 82 -11.26 -16.52 -13.17
N PHE A 83 -9.96 -16.76 -13.26
CA PHE A 83 -9.38 -18.06 -12.93
C PHE A 83 -9.65 -18.47 -11.47
N VAL A 84 -9.36 -17.58 -10.51
CA VAL A 84 -9.51 -17.92 -9.08
C VAL A 84 -10.98 -18.08 -8.72
N ALA A 85 -11.88 -17.26 -9.27
CA ALA A 85 -13.32 -17.42 -9.13
C ALA A 85 -13.79 -18.81 -9.59
N GLY A 86 -13.37 -19.24 -10.78
CA GLY A 86 -13.71 -20.57 -11.30
C GLY A 86 -13.14 -21.73 -10.48
N VAL A 87 -11.96 -21.55 -9.85
CA VAL A 87 -11.42 -22.56 -8.92
C VAL A 87 -12.24 -22.62 -7.63
N LEU A 88 -12.59 -21.47 -7.04
CA LEU A 88 -13.38 -21.41 -5.81
C LEU A 88 -14.72 -22.15 -5.97
N GLU A 89 -15.38 -21.97 -7.11
CA GLU A 89 -16.67 -22.61 -7.42
C GLU A 89 -16.51 -24.10 -7.72
N ARG A 90 -15.61 -24.46 -8.66
CA ARG A 90 -15.42 -25.86 -9.09
C ARG A 90 -14.98 -26.77 -7.96
N GLU A 91 -14.10 -26.29 -7.08
CA GLU A 91 -13.58 -27.05 -5.95
C GLU A 91 -14.45 -26.92 -4.69
N GLN A 92 -15.59 -26.22 -4.79
CA GLN A 92 -16.55 -25.96 -3.70
C GLN A 92 -15.84 -25.47 -2.42
N VAL A 93 -14.95 -24.51 -2.58
CA VAL A 93 -14.07 -24.02 -1.51
C VAL A 93 -14.92 -23.40 -0.41
N THR A 94 -14.71 -23.81 0.84
CA THR A 94 -15.36 -23.22 2.02
C THR A 94 -14.41 -22.30 2.80
N HIS A 95 -13.10 -22.54 2.70
CA HIS A 95 -12.08 -21.77 3.38
C HIS A 95 -10.90 -21.43 2.44
N LEU A 96 -10.54 -20.15 2.36
CA LEU A 96 -9.36 -19.67 1.67
C LEU A 96 -8.27 -19.34 2.69
N LEU A 97 -7.17 -20.11 2.69
CA LEU A 97 -6.02 -19.93 3.59
C LEU A 97 -4.88 -19.16 2.89
N LEU A 98 -4.45 -18.05 3.50
CA LEU A 98 -3.47 -17.12 2.95
C LEU A 98 -2.31 -16.88 3.93
N HIS A 99 -1.05 -16.94 3.50
CA HIS A 99 0.07 -16.41 4.30
C HIS A 99 0.40 -14.96 3.90
N GLY A 100 0.09 -14.02 4.78
CA GLY A 100 -0.02 -12.60 4.48
C GLY A 100 -1.28 -12.27 3.68
N ASP A 101 -1.85 -11.10 3.89
CA ASP A 101 -3.16 -10.70 3.38
C ASP A 101 -3.09 -9.64 2.26
N ARG A 102 -1.92 -9.05 2.01
CA ARG A 102 -1.75 -7.90 1.09
C ARG A 102 -1.01 -8.16 -0.21
N ARG A 103 -0.71 -9.42 -0.53
CA ARG A 103 -0.07 -9.77 -1.81
C ARG A 103 -1.07 -9.57 -2.96
N PRO A 104 -0.68 -9.09 -4.15
CA PRO A 104 -1.63 -8.78 -5.23
C PRO A 104 -2.61 -9.90 -5.58
N TYR A 105 -2.12 -11.14 -5.64
CA TYR A 105 -2.96 -12.31 -5.91
C TYR A 105 -3.90 -12.65 -4.75
N HIS A 106 -3.46 -12.43 -3.50
CA HIS A 106 -4.26 -12.68 -2.30
C HIS A 106 -5.44 -11.71 -2.20
N LEU A 107 -5.25 -10.44 -2.59
CA LEU A 107 -6.31 -9.44 -2.59
C LEU A 107 -7.49 -9.86 -3.46
N VAL A 108 -7.21 -10.17 -4.72
CA VAL A 108 -8.22 -10.59 -5.70
C VAL A 108 -8.88 -11.90 -5.24
N ALA A 109 -8.11 -12.87 -4.75
CA ALA A 109 -8.68 -14.12 -4.26
C ALA A 109 -9.58 -13.94 -3.03
N ALA A 110 -9.18 -13.08 -2.10
CA ALA A 110 -9.97 -12.78 -0.91
C ALA A 110 -11.25 -12.01 -1.25
N GLU A 111 -11.23 -11.11 -2.23
CA GLU A 111 -12.43 -10.45 -2.76
C GLU A 111 -13.42 -11.46 -3.36
N GLU A 112 -12.94 -12.32 -4.27
CA GLU A 112 -13.77 -13.35 -4.91
C GLU A 112 -14.31 -14.38 -3.90
N ALA A 113 -13.53 -14.72 -2.87
CA ALA A 113 -13.95 -15.59 -1.79
C ALA A 113 -15.07 -14.95 -0.95
N ARG A 114 -14.89 -13.70 -0.50
CA ARG A 114 -15.90 -13.00 0.30
C ARG A 114 -17.21 -12.81 -0.46
N ALA A 115 -17.14 -12.48 -1.75
CA ALA A 115 -18.32 -12.35 -2.62
C ALA A 115 -19.17 -13.64 -2.69
N ARG A 116 -18.57 -14.79 -2.38
CA ARG A 116 -19.21 -16.12 -2.39
C ARG A 116 -19.49 -16.67 -0.99
N GLY A 117 -19.31 -15.87 0.06
CA GLY A 117 -19.48 -16.32 1.44
C GLY A 117 -18.41 -17.32 1.91
N ILE A 118 -17.27 -17.39 1.21
CA ILE A 118 -16.14 -18.26 1.57
C ILE A 118 -15.33 -17.58 2.67
N ALA A 119 -15.00 -18.33 3.72
CA ALA A 119 -14.22 -17.81 4.83
C ALA A 119 -12.77 -17.55 4.42
N VAL A 120 -12.34 -16.29 4.45
CA VAL A 120 -10.95 -15.91 4.22
C VAL A 120 -10.21 -15.96 5.54
N ILE A 121 -9.12 -16.73 5.60
CA ILE A 121 -8.30 -16.91 6.79
C ILE A 121 -6.86 -16.54 6.45
N ALA A 122 -6.33 -15.56 7.16
CA ALA A 122 -4.96 -15.11 7.02
C ALA A 122 -4.08 -15.64 8.17
N THR A 123 -2.83 -15.95 7.84
CA THR A 123 -1.83 -16.38 8.81
C THR A 123 -0.50 -15.68 8.60
N ASP A 124 0.18 -15.37 9.69
CA ASP A 124 1.54 -14.80 9.67
C ASP A 124 2.27 -15.11 10.98
N LEU A 125 3.48 -14.60 11.14
CA LEU A 125 4.18 -14.61 12.41
C LEU A 125 3.36 -13.81 13.43
N GLY A 126 3.15 -14.39 14.61
CA GLY A 126 2.18 -13.91 15.61
C GLY A 126 2.47 -12.52 16.16
N TYR A 127 1.50 -11.96 16.88
CA TYR A 127 1.66 -10.70 17.62
C TYR A 127 2.45 -10.89 18.92
N LEU A 128 2.33 -12.05 19.58
CA LEU A 128 2.92 -12.32 20.90
C LEU A 128 4.32 -12.98 20.84
N ARG A 129 5.16 -12.59 19.86
CA ARG A 129 6.44 -13.25 19.57
C ARG A 129 7.40 -13.26 20.78
N PRO A 130 8.28 -14.28 20.89
CA PRO A 130 8.47 -15.44 20.00
C PRO A 130 7.45 -16.56 20.22
N ASP A 131 7.44 -17.56 19.34
CA ASP A 131 6.66 -18.82 19.45
C ASP A 131 5.14 -18.72 19.31
N TRP A 132 4.65 -17.69 18.63
CA TRP A 132 3.24 -17.55 18.31
C TRP A 132 3.08 -17.23 16.83
N LEU A 133 2.00 -17.75 16.25
CA LEU A 133 1.53 -17.52 14.90
C LEU A 133 0.14 -16.89 14.98
N THR A 134 -0.17 -15.97 14.07
CA THR A 134 -1.54 -15.43 13.95
C THR A 134 -2.33 -16.33 13.02
N LEU A 135 -3.58 -16.61 13.37
CA LEU A 135 -4.58 -17.28 12.52
C LEU A 135 -5.91 -16.55 12.72
N GLU A 136 -6.33 -15.78 11.72
CA GLU A 136 -7.44 -14.83 11.86
C GLU A 136 -8.32 -14.77 10.60
N TYR A 137 -9.61 -14.46 10.79
CA TYR A 137 -10.51 -14.16 9.68
C TYR A 137 -10.16 -12.82 9.02
N ASP A 138 -10.40 -12.74 7.70
CA ASP A 138 -10.25 -11.58 6.82
C ASP A 138 -8.84 -11.00 6.61
N GLY A 139 -7.99 -11.00 7.63
CA GLY A 139 -6.66 -10.44 7.52
C GLY A 139 -6.13 -9.99 8.86
N MET A 140 -5.04 -9.22 8.82
CA MET A 140 -4.32 -8.81 10.01
C MET A 140 -4.35 -7.29 10.15
N THR A 141 -4.07 -6.82 11.36
CA THR A 141 -3.83 -5.40 11.65
C THR A 141 -5.03 -4.52 11.29
N SER A 142 -5.10 -3.99 10.07
CA SER A 142 -6.24 -3.20 9.59
C SER A 142 -7.46 -4.02 9.22
N TYR A 143 -7.27 -5.30 8.90
CA TYR A 143 -8.35 -6.25 8.60
C TYR A 143 -8.59 -7.22 9.75
N SER A 144 -7.86 -7.04 10.86
CA SER A 144 -8.10 -7.80 12.08
C SER A 144 -9.47 -7.45 12.64
N ARG A 145 -10.21 -8.47 13.06
CA ARG A 145 -11.50 -8.34 13.74
C ARG A 145 -11.34 -8.16 15.26
N PHE A 146 -10.10 -8.10 15.75
CA PHE A 146 -9.81 -7.92 17.16
C PHE A 146 -10.28 -6.54 17.66
N PRO A 147 -11.02 -6.46 18.78
CA PRO A 147 -11.62 -5.22 19.24
C PRO A 147 -10.59 -4.18 19.65
N ARG A 148 -10.87 -2.90 19.36
CA ARG A 148 -10.03 -1.76 19.78
C ARG A 148 -10.60 -0.98 20.97
N ASP A 149 -11.80 -1.35 21.40
CA ASP A 149 -12.42 -0.83 22.61
C ASP A 149 -11.82 -1.51 23.86
N PRO A 150 -11.26 -0.74 24.82
CA PRO A 150 -10.67 -1.31 26.04
C PRO A 150 -11.62 -2.22 26.81
N ASP A 151 -12.90 -1.88 26.88
CA ASP A 151 -13.87 -2.64 27.65
C ASP A 151 -14.28 -3.93 26.95
N ALA A 152 -14.38 -3.93 25.62
CA ALA A 152 -14.53 -5.14 24.82
C ALA A 152 -13.35 -6.09 25.02
N VAL A 153 -12.12 -5.58 25.05
CA VAL A 153 -10.91 -6.38 25.33
C VAL A 153 -10.98 -6.99 26.73
N ARG A 154 -11.36 -6.21 27.75
CA ARG A 154 -11.53 -6.71 29.12
C ARG A 154 -12.62 -7.78 29.24
N ARG A 155 -13.72 -7.64 28.51
CA ARG A 155 -14.79 -8.66 28.47
C ARG A 155 -14.28 -9.95 27.83
N LEU A 156 -13.66 -9.84 26.65
CA LEU A 156 -13.12 -10.97 25.91
C LEU A 156 -12.05 -11.73 26.70
N ALA A 157 -11.20 -11.03 27.44
CA ALA A 157 -10.15 -11.64 28.26
C ALA A 157 -10.70 -12.57 29.37
N ARG A 158 -11.95 -12.40 29.82
CA ARG A 158 -12.56 -13.22 30.87
C ARG A 158 -12.95 -14.63 30.38
N GLU A 159 -12.97 -14.83 29.07
CA GLU A 159 -13.32 -16.12 28.45
C GLU A 159 -12.11 -17.08 28.36
N PHE A 160 -10.90 -16.59 28.65
CA PHE A 160 -9.68 -17.34 28.43
C PHE A 160 -8.77 -17.33 29.65
N ASP A 161 -8.06 -18.43 29.84
CA ASP A 161 -6.99 -18.51 30.83
C ASP A 161 -5.78 -17.66 30.41
N LYS A 162 -5.04 -17.18 31.40
CA LYS A 162 -3.80 -16.44 31.17
C LYS A 162 -2.81 -17.31 30.36
N PRO A 163 -2.30 -16.82 29.22
CA PRO A 163 -1.47 -17.63 28.33
C PRO A 163 -0.05 -17.81 28.88
N ASP A 164 0.57 -18.95 28.55
CA ASP A 164 1.99 -19.17 28.78
C ASP A 164 2.85 -18.45 27.71
N LEU A 165 3.41 -17.32 28.11
CA LEU A 165 4.31 -16.51 27.29
C LEU A 165 5.76 -17.01 27.28
N GLN A 166 6.12 -18.04 28.06
CA GLN A 166 7.48 -18.55 28.05
C GLN A 166 7.87 -19.00 26.64
N GLN A 167 9.07 -18.59 26.23
CA GLN A 167 9.68 -19.06 24.99
C GLN A 167 10.10 -20.52 25.19
N ARG A 168 9.59 -21.40 24.34
CA ARG A 168 9.87 -22.84 24.37
C ARG A 168 10.65 -23.29 23.14
N PHE A 169 10.61 -22.52 22.07
CA PHE A 169 11.23 -22.86 20.80
C PHE A 169 12.23 -21.80 20.37
N SER A 170 13.27 -22.26 19.69
CA SER A 170 14.24 -21.38 19.03
C SER A 170 14.58 -22.01 17.69
N THR A 171 14.38 -21.24 16.62
CA THR A 171 14.76 -21.68 15.28
C THR A 171 16.15 -21.13 14.96
N PRO A 172 17.15 -21.99 14.69
CA PRO A 172 18.48 -21.52 14.32
C PRO A 172 18.42 -20.68 13.05
N PHE A 173 19.06 -19.51 13.05
CA PHE A 173 19.09 -18.61 11.89
C PHE A 173 19.52 -19.30 10.59
N ARG A 174 20.47 -20.24 10.66
CA ARG A 174 20.93 -21.04 9.51
C ARG A 174 19.79 -21.78 8.80
N VAL A 175 18.80 -22.27 9.55
CA VAL A 175 17.64 -22.98 8.98
C VAL A 175 16.76 -22.01 8.21
N ILE A 176 16.45 -20.86 8.79
CA ILE A 176 15.66 -19.80 8.14
C ILE A 176 16.37 -19.35 6.86
N ALA A 177 17.67 -19.07 6.94
CA ALA A 177 18.46 -18.62 5.79
C ALA A 177 18.52 -19.67 4.66
N SER A 178 18.71 -20.95 4.98
CA SER A 178 18.72 -22.01 3.96
C SER A 178 17.37 -22.16 3.26
N LEU A 179 16.27 -22.08 4.01
CA LEU A 179 14.92 -22.14 3.43
C LEU A 179 14.63 -20.93 2.55
N ASP A 180 15.00 -19.73 3.00
CA ASP A 180 14.88 -18.50 2.23
C ASP A 180 15.64 -18.56 0.89
N VAL A 181 16.90 -19.01 0.93
CA VAL A 181 17.70 -19.21 -0.28
C VAL A 181 17.04 -20.22 -1.21
N ALA A 182 16.60 -21.36 -0.72
CA ALA A 182 15.94 -22.39 -1.52
C ALA A 182 14.65 -21.86 -2.19
N TYR A 183 13.82 -21.11 -1.45
CA TYR A 183 12.60 -20.49 -1.96
C TYR A 183 12.89 -19.48 -3.07
N ASN A 184 13.86 -18.59 -2.86
CA ASN A 184 14.23 -17.57 -3.83
C ASN A 184 14.90 -18.17 -5.07
N LEU A 185 15.69 -19.25 -4.94
CA LEU A 185 16.19 -20.01 -6.09
C LEU A 185 15.03 -20.62 -6.90
N GLY A 186 14.05 -21.24 -6.23
CA GLY A 186 12.85 -21.77 -6.88
C GLY A 186 12.03 -20.70 -7.58
N LEU A 187 11.91 -19.51 -6.98
CA LEU A 187 11.27 -18.36 -7.58
C LEU A 187 11.98 -17.88 -8.87
N VAL A 188 13.30 -17.70 -8.81
CA VAL A 188 14.11 -17.18 -9.92
C VAL A 188 14.21 -18.19 -11.06
N PHE A 189 14.65 -19.41 -10.75
CA PHE A 189 14.89 -20.45 -11.76
C PHE A 189 13.61 -21.15 -12.20
N GLY A 190 12.52 -21.01 -11.43
CA GLY A 190 11.18 -21.48 -11.82
C GLY A 190 10.44 -20.55 -12.80
N LYS A 191 10.99 -19.37 -13.13
CA LYS A 191 10.34 -18.40 -14.02
C LYS A 191 9.90 -18.97 -15.38
N PRO A 192 10.64 -19.87 -16.06
CA PRO A 192 10.15 -20.49 -17.31
C PRO A 192 8.85 -21.30 -17.12
N LEU A 193 8.63 -21.86 -15.93
CA LEU A 193 7.39 -22.56 -15.59
C LEU A 193 6.25 -21.59 -15.24
N TYR A 194 6.57 -20.37 -14.80
CA TYR A 194 5.61 -19.34 -14.36
C TYR A 194 5.93 -17.99 -15.02
N PRO A 195 5.81 -17.88 -16.36
CA PRO A 195 6.36 -16.76 -17.14
C PRO A 195 5.73 -15.40 -16.83
N HIS A 196 4.46 -15.40 -16.39
CA HIS A 196 3.68 -14.18 -16.15
C HIS A 196 3.53 -13.82 -14.66
N TYR A 197 4.20 -14.54 -13.76
CA TYR A 197 4.12 -14.26 -12.33
C TYR A 197 4.64 -12.85 -12.01
N ARG A 198 3.80 -12.04 -11.36
CA ARG A 198 4.17 -10.72 -10.87
C ARG A 198 4.82 -10.82 -9.49
N TYR A 199 6.13 -10.56 -9.44
CA TYR A 199 6.85 -10.57 -8.18
C TYR A 199 6.42 -9.40 -7.28
N HIS A 200 6.27 -9.69 -5.98
CA HIS A 200 5.62 -8.80 -5.01
C HIS A 200 6.58 -8.00 -4.11
N SER A 201 7.89 -8.32 -4.09
CA SER A 201 8.90 -7.54 -3.34
C SER A 201 9.42 -6.35 -4.16
N ILE A 202 9.96 -5.35 -3.46
CA ILE A 202 10.46 -4.09 -4.04
C ILE A 202 11.80 -4.30 -4.76
N CYS A 203 12.64 -5.20 -4.24
CA CYS A 203 13.96 -5.50 -4.77
C CYS A 203 14.00 -6.93 -5.29
N HIS A 204 14.80 -7.18 -6.31
CA HIS A 204 15.04 -8.54 -6.78
C HIS A 204 15.83 -9.31 -5.70
N PRO A 205 15.57 -10.61 -5.44
CA PRO A 205 16.23 -11.36 -4.36
C PRO A 205 17.76 -11.26 -4.35
N PHE A 206 18.41 -11.35 -5.52
CA PHE A 206 19.86 -11.16 -5.63
C PHE A 206 20.36 -9.78 -5.22
N THR A 207 19.56 -8.73 -5.40
CA THR A 207 19.91 -7.37 -4.94
C THR A 207 19.89 -7.29 -3.42
N GLU A 208 18.93 -7.98 -2.78
CA GLU A 208 18.88 -8.09 -1.32
C GLU A 208 20.07 -8.89 -0.77
N TYR A 209 20.43 -10.01 -1.41
CA TYR A 209 21.62 -10.79 -1.02
C TYR A 209 22.93 -10.00 -1.20
N ALA A 210 23.06 -9.25 -2.31
CA ALA A 210 24.22 -8.38 -2.54
C ALA A 210 24.33 -7.28 -1.46
N GLY A 211 23.19 -6.70 -1.06
CA GLY A 211 23.12 -5.76 0.08
C GLY A 211 23.64 -6.39 1.37
N TRP A 212 23.17 -7.60 1.71
CA TRP A 212 23.61 -8.35 2.91
C TRP A 212 25.12 -8.65 2.91
N LEU A 213 25.70 -8.96 1.75
CA LEU A 213 27.14 -9.17 1.59
C LEU A 213 27.92 -7.87 1.82
N TRP A 214 27.42 -6.74 1.30
CA TRP A 214 28.02 -5.42 1.45
C TRP A 214 27.91 -4.88 2.89
N SER A 215 26.76 -5.08 3.54
CA SER A 215 26.50 -4.61 4.91
C SER A 215 27.39 -5.31 5.95
N ARG A 216 27.72 -6.60 5.74
CA ARG A 216 28.68 -7.35 6.56
C ARG A 216 30.09 -6.76 6.55
N GLY A 217 30.51 -6.15 5.43
CA GLY A 217 31.78 -5.43 5.34
C GLY A 217 31.82 -4.17 6.22
N LYS A 218 30.74 -3.39 6.24
CA LYS A 218 30.60 -2.17 7.06
C LYS A 218 30.37 -2.45 8.56
N GLY A 219 29.72 -3.58 8.90
CA GLY A 219 29.32 -3.91 10.27
C GLY A 219 30.49 -4.06 11.26
N ARG A 220 31.68 -4.49 10.80
CA ARG A 220 32.88 -4.61 11.68
C ARG A 220 33.47 -3.26 12.08
N LEU A 221 33.35 -2.24 11.25
CA LEU A 221 33.84 -0.88 11.53
C LEU A 221 32.88 -0.13 12.47
N ASN A 222 31.57 -0.34 12.30
CA ASN A 222 30.54 0.32 13.11
C ASN A 222 30.39 -0.29 14.52
N ALA A 223 30.77 -1.55 14.74
CA ALA A 223 30.59 -2.25 16.02
C ALA A 223 31.24 -1.53 17.23
N ARG A 224 32.40 -0.88 17.06
CA ARG A 224 33.11 -0.19 18.15
C ARG A 224 32.44 1.13 18.55
N ALA A 225 32.03 1.95 17.57
CA ALA A 225 31.29 3.19 17.83
C ALA A 225 29.93 2.91 18.51
N MET A 226 29.35 1.74 18.22
CA MET A 226 28.05 1.32 18.73
C MET A 226 28.08 0.75 20.15
N ALA A 227 29.17 0.10 20.54
CA ALA A 227 29.35 -0.36 21.92
C ALA A 227 29.28 0.82 22.91
N GLY A 228 29.98 1.93 22.62
CA GLY A 228 29.94 3.13 23.45
C GLY A 228 28.60 3.89 23.41
N ALA A 229 27.84 3.83 22.31
CA ALA A 229 26.47 4.35 22.28
C ALA A 229 25.52 3.53 23.16
N LYS A 230 25.65 2.19 23.12
CA LYS A 230 24.83 1.28 23.92
C LYS A 230 25.11 1.39 25.42
N GLU A 231 26.36 1.61 25.82
CA GLU A 231 26.73 1.85 27.22
C GLU A 231 26.17 3.16 27.75
N ARG A 232 26.30 4.28 27.00
CA ARG A 232 25.73 5.58 27.39
C ARG A 232 24.21 5.54 27.61
N LEU A 233 23.48 4.79 26.77
CA LEU A 233 22.02 4.63 26.89
C LEU A 233 21.61 3.75 28.09
N LYS A 234 22.53 2.97 28.68
CA LYS A 234 22.28 2.15 29.87
C LYS A 234 22.40 2.92 31.18
N GLU A 235 23.14 4.02 31.20
CA GLU A 235 23.51 4.71 32.43
C GLU A 235 22.37 5.54 33.06
N LYS A 236 21.36 5.96 32.28
CA LYS A 236 20.25 6.80 32.77
C LYS A 236 18.89 6.44 32.12
N PRO A 237 17.92 5.91 32.88
CA PRO A 237 16.56 5.65 32.39
C PRO A 237 15.84 6.92 31.93
N GLY A 238 14.99 6.80 30.91
CA GLY A 238 14.12 7.89 30.45
C GLY A 238 14.83 9.00 29.66
N THR A 239 16.06 8.75 29.19
CA THR A 239 16.89 9.76 28.48
C THR A 239 16.67 9.80 26.98
N TYR A 240 16.00 8.80 26.39
CA TYR A 240 15.80 8.74 24.95
C TYR A 240 14.44 8.18 24.54
N PHE A 241 13.99 8.56 23.36
CA PHE A 241 12.90 7.89 22.65
C PHE A 241 13.45 6.90 21.63
N LEU A 242 12.82 5.73 21.54
CA LEU A 242 13.22 4.67 20.62
C LEU A 242 12.30 4.65 19.38
N VAL A 243 12.92 4.52 18.20
CA VAL A 243 12.25 4.33 16.92
C VAL A 243 12.78 3.07 16.24
N PRO A 244 12.08 1.93 16.34
CA PRO A 244 12.48 0.71 15.66
C PRO A 244 12.19 0.83 14.16
N LEU A 245 13.23 0.70 13.33
CA LEU A 245 13.11 0.70 11.88
C LEU A 245 12.56 -0.65 11.42
N GLN A 246 11.55 -0.60 10.55
CA GLN A 246 10.99 -1.76 9.85
C GLN A 246 11.58 -1.84 8.43
N LEU A 247 11.57 -3.03 7.84
CA LEU A 247 12.09 -3.25 6.50
C LEU A 247 11.28 -2.45 5.48
N ALA A 248 11.94 -1.78 4.53
CA ALA A 248 11.24 -1.02 3.49
C ALA A 248 10.32 -1.89 2.62
N THR A 249 10.58 -3.20 2.55
CA THR A 249 9.79 -4.19 1.82
C THR A 249 8.54 -4.68 2.56
N ASP A 250 8.38 -4.32 3.84
CA ASP A 250 7.30 -4.81 4.70
C ASP A 250 5.93 -4.26 4.26
N TYR A 251 4.98 -5.16 4.01
CA TYR A 251 3.59 -4.79 3.70
C TYR A 251 2.90 -4.13 4.89
N GLN A 252 3.36 -4.35 6.13
CA GLN A 252 2.88 -3.62 7.30
C GLN A 252 3.09 -2.11 7.17
N ILE A 253 4.15 -1.66 6.49
CA ILE A 253 4.34 -0.23 6.21
C ILE A 253 3.45 0.19 5.03
N ARG A 254 3.55 -0.53 3.91
CA ARG A 254 2.95 -0.10 2.64
C ARG A 254 1.43 -0.20 2.58
N ALA A 255 0.83 -1.07 3.39
CA ALA A 255 -0.60 -1.37 3.35
C ALA A 255 -1.32 -1.13 4.69
N HIS A 256 -0.58 -0.99 5.79
CA HIS A 256 -1.15 -0.76 7.12
C HIS A 256 -0.60 0.50 7.79
N SER A 257 -0.01 1.43 7.03
CA SER A 257 0.49 2.70 7.55
C SER A 257 0.35 3.84 6.56
N PRO A 258 0.26 5.10 7.04
CA PRO A 258 0.05 6.28 6.20
C PRO A 258 1.23 6.64 5.29
N TYR A 259 2.30 5.84 5.35
CA TYR A 259 3.56 6.11 4.71
C TYR A 259 3.75 5.20 3.51
N ASP A 260 3.98 5.81 2.34
CA ASP A 260 4.38 5.09 1.12
C ASP A 260 5.73 4.36 1.29
N ASP A 261 6.55 4.82 2.24
CA ASP A 261 7.91 4.36 2.51
C ASP A 261 8.33 4.72 3.94
N ILE A 262 9.13 3.86 4.58
CA ILE A 262 9.71 4.05 5.91
C ILE A 262 10.54 5.35 6.00
N ARG A 263 11.21 5.76 4.91
CA ARG A 263 11.98 7.02 4.87
C ARG A 263 11.10 8.25 5.13
N THR A 264 9.85 8.24 4.65
CA THR A 264 8.87 9.31 4.89
C THR A 264 8.45 9.35 6.35
N ALA A 265 8.23 8.18 6.97
CA ALA A 265 7.94 8.08 8.38
C ALA A 265 9.09 8.64 9.23
N VAL A 266 10.32 8.24 8.94
CA VAL A 266 11.54 8.72 9.61
C VAL A 266 11.65 10.24 9.53
N ARG A 267 11.46 10.85 8.35
CA ARG A 267 11.46 12.32 8.19
C ARG A 267 10.41 13.00 9.05
N THR A 268 9.21 12.43 9.12
CA THR A 268 8.09 12.97 9.91
C THR A 268 8.43 12.95 11.40
N ILE A 269 8.96 11.83 11.89
CA ILE A 269 9.37 11.66 13.28
C ILE A 269 10.48 12.65 13.65
N VAL A 270 11.55 12.73 12.85
CA VAL A 270 12.69 13.62 13.12
C VAL A 270 12.26 15.09 13.15
N ARG A 271 11.39 15.51 12.22
CA ARG A 271 10.87 16.90 12.19
C ARG A 271 9.99 17.21 13.41
N SER A 272 9.08 16.29 13.78
CA SER A 272 8.24 16.46 14.97
C SER A 272 9.08 16.53 16.25
N PHE A 273 10.10 15.67 16.37
CA PHE A 273 11.00 15.68 17.52
C PHE A 273 11.87 16.94 17.59
N ALA A 274 12.35 17.44 16.45
CA ALA A 274 13.09 18.70 16.40
C ALA A 274 12.21 19.89 16.83
N ALA A 275 10.95 19.91 16.37
CA ALA A 275 9.98 20.95 16.71
C ALA A 275 9.59 20.95 18.20
N SER A 276 9.53 19.78 18.84
CA SER A 276 9.16 19.66 20.26
C SER A 276 10.20 20.24 21.22
N ARG A 277 11.45 20.38 20.78
CA ARG A 277 12.57 20.83 21.64
C ARG A 277 12.74 19.98 22.91
N SER A 278 12.33 18.70 22.86
CA SER A 278 12.60 17.76 23.95
C SER A 278 14.09 17.74 24.29
N GLU A 279 14.46 17.64 25.56
CA GLU A 279 15.87 17.53 26.00
C GLU A 279 16.44 16.12 25.88
N ARG A 280 15.58 15.15 25.55
CA ARG A 280 15.95 13.73 25.37
C ARG A 280 16.69 13.51 24.04
N ASP A 281 17.24 12.31 23.90
CA ASP A 281 17.80 11.81 22.63
C ASP A 281 16.75 11.05 21.81
N LEU A 282 16.98 10.95 20.50
CA LEU A 282 16.19 10.15 19.57
C LEU A 282 17.05 9.03 18.99
N VAL A 283 16.70 7.79 19.32
CA VAL A 283 17.48 6.60 18.97
C VAL A 283 16.71 5.76 17.97
N PHE A 284 17.29 5.49 16.81
CA PHE A 284 16.77 4.57 15.82
C PHE A 284 17.40 3.19 15.99
N SER A 285 16.60 2.12 15.95
CA SER A 285 17.12 0.75 15.96
C SER A 285 16.95 0.11 14.59
N ALA A 286 18.05 -0.26 13.93
CA ALA A 286 18.01 -0.92 12.64
C ALA A 286 17.47 -2.36 12.78
N HIS A 287 16.67 -2.79 11.80
CA HIS A 287 16.09 -4.12 11.80
C HIS A 287 17.20 -5.19 11.69
N PRO A 288 17.16 -6.31 12.45
CA PRO A 288 18.18 -7.36 12.39
C PRO A 288 18.34 -8.00 11.01
N LEU A 289 17.27 -7.96 10.20
CA LEU A 289 17.25 -8.46 8.83
C LEU A 289 17.45 -7.38 7.76
N ASP A 290 17.85 -6.16 8.15
CA ASP A 290 18.11 -5.08 7.20
C ASP A 290 19.24 -5.47 6.24
N ASN A 291 18.98 -5.33 4.94
CA ASN A 291 19.91 -5.73 3.90
C ASN A 291 20.95 -4.64 3.58
N GLY A 292 20.99 -3.53 4.31
CA GLY A 292 21.95 -2.44 4.13
C GLY A 292 21.83 -1.67 2.82
N LEU A 293 20.74 -1.86 2.06
CA LEU A 293 20.48 -1.08 0.83
C LEU A 293 20.21 0.40 1.14
N ILE A 294 19.74 0.69 2.36
CA ILE A 294 19.61 2.05 2.86
C ILE A 294 20.77 2.29 3.84
N ASP A 295 21.60 3.29 3.55
CA ASP A 295 22.63 3.75 4.48
C ASP A 295 21.98 4.58 5.59
N TRP A 296 21.35 3.90 6.55
CA TRP A 296 20.62 4.53 7.66
C TRP A 296 21.43 5.56 8.43
N PRO A 297 22.72 5.33 8.78
CA PRO A 297 23.53 6.34 9.45
C PRO A 297 23.65 7.62 8.63
N SER A 298 23.95 7.52 7.33
CA SER A 298 24.11 8.70 6.47
C SER A 298 22.78 9.43 6.27
N PHE A 299 21.71 8.69 6.01
CA PHE A 299 20.37 9.23 5.82
C PHE A 299 19.84 9.97 7.06
N LEU A 300 20.06 9.40 8.25
CA LEU A 300 19.64 10.04 9.50
C LEU A 300 20.51 11.23 9.87
N ALA A 301 21.82 11.17 9.59
CA ALA A 301 22.72 12.30 9.80
C ALA A 301 22.31 13.52 8.95
N GLU A 302 21.97 13.30 7.68
CA GLU A 302 21.48 14.34 6.77
C GLU A 302 20.21 15.00 7.31
N ILE A 303 19.18 14.20 7.64
CA ILE A 303 17.89 14.73 8.12
C ILE A 303 18.05 15.40 9.49
N ALA A 304 18.86 14.84 10.38
CA ALA A 304 19.10 15.43 11.70
C ALA A 304 19.89 16.74 11.59
N GLN A 305 20.79 16.87 10.62
CA GLN A 305 21.49 18.13 10.33
C GLN A 305 20.54 19.18 9.77
N GLU A 306 19.69 18.82 8.80
CA GLU A 306 18.63 19.71 8.27
C GLU A 306 17.70 20.21 9.37
N ALA A 307 17.40 19.36 10.35
CA ALA A 307 16.52 19.68 11.47
C ALA A 307 17.23 20.34 12.67
N GLY A 308 18.55 20.53 12.61
CA GLY A 308 19.33 21.17 13.69
C GLY A 308 19.50 20.33 14.96
N ILE A 309 19.37 19.01 14.88
CA ILE A 309 19.42 18.09 16.04
C ILE A 309 20.45 16.94 15.88
N ALA A 310 21.44 17.10 15.00
CA ALA A 310 22.42 16.06 14.67
C ALA A 310 23.12 15.43 15.91
N GLY A 311 23.39 16.21 16.95
CA GLY A 311 24.02 15.72 18.19
C GLY A 311 23.13 14.85 19.07
N ARG A 312 21.83 14.74 18.77
CA ARG A 312 20.81 14.04 19.59
C ARG A 312 20.15 12.88 18.86
N VAL A 313 20.57 12.58 17.63
CA VAL A 313 20.03 11.48 16.84
C VAL A 313 21.11 10.41 16.69
N SER A 314 20.78 9.17 17.04
CA SER A 314 21.71 8.04 16.90
C SER A 314 21.03 6.80 16.32
N VAL A 315 21.84 5.89 15.80
CA VAL A 315 21.39 4.59 15.27
C VAL A 315 22.04 3.48 16.07
N LEU A 316 21.27 2.45 16.43
CA LEU A 316 21.71 1.19 17.01
C LEU A 316 21.54 0.07 16.00
N ALA A 317 22.62 -0.67 15.71
CA ALA A 317 22.58 -1.85 14.85
C ALA A 317 22.55 -3.09 15.74
N GLY A 318 21.40 -3.77 15.77
CA GLY A 318 21.22 -4.99 16.54
C GLY A 318 21.09 -4.78 18.07
N GLY A 319 20.97 -5.90 18.79
CA GLY A 319 20.59 -5.96 20.20
C GLY A 319 19.27 -6.72 20.38
N THR A 320 19.02 -7.27 21.57
CA THR A 320 17.72 -7.88 21.86
C THR A 320 16.69 -6.79 22.17
N PRO A 321 15.40 -6.99 21.86
CA PRO A 321 14.36 -5.99 22.15
C PRO A 321 14.40 -5.49 23.60
N ASN A 322 14.56 -6.40 24.56
CA ASN A 322 14.61 -6.05 25.99
C ASN A 322 15.82 -5.17 26.33
N GLU A 323 16.98 -5.39 25.71
CA GLU A 323 18.18 -4.55 25.92
C GLU A 323 18.00 -3.11 25.42
N ILE A 324 17.21 -2.93 24.37
CA ILE A 324 17.02 -1.62 23.71
C ILE A 324 15.81 -0.88 24.32
N LEU A 325 14.91 -1.59 25.02
CA LEU A 325 13.72 -1.01 25.64
C LEU A 325 13.95 -0.54 27.09
N PHE A 326 14.87 -1.17 27.82
CA PHE A 326 15.00 -1.07 29.28
C PHE A 326 15.07 0.36 29.86
N ASN A 327 15.53 1.34 29.08
CA ASN A 327 15.71 2.73 29.52
C ASN A 327 15.00 3.77 28.64
N ALA A 328 14.16 3.34 27.70
CA ALA A 328 13.47 4.28 26.81
C ALA A 328 12.39 5.07 27.57
N ALA A 329 12.33 6.38 27.34
CA ALA A 329 11.24 7.25 27.80
C ALA A 329 9.91 6.93 27.09
N GLY A 330 10.01 6.36 25.89
CA GLY A 330 8.88 5.93 25.10
C GLY A 330 9.35 5.36 23.76
N VAL A 331 8.47 4.62 23.09
CA VAL A 331 8.69 4.04 21.77
C VAL A 331 7.74 4.66 20.77
N VAL A 332 8.27 5.12 19.64
CA VAL A 332 7.46 5.54 18.49
C VAL A 332 7.59 4.47 17.42
N THR A 333 6.48 3.81 17.09
CA THR A 333 6.46 2.76 16.07
C THR A 333 5.36 3.02 15.04
N ILE A 334 5.53 2.49 13.84
CA ILE A 334 4.44 2.51 12.86
C ILE A 334 3.40 1.46 13.27
N ASN A 335 3.79 0.19 13.30
CA ASN A 335 2.93 -0.91 13.71
C ASN A 335 3.72 -2.19 14.07
N SER A 336 4.98 -2.02 14.46
CA SER A 336 5.85 -3.15 14.79
C SER A 336 5.42 -3.83 16.08
N THR A 337 5.50 -5.17 16.13
CA THR A 337 5.21 -5.98 17.33
C THR A 337 6.14 -5.67 18.49
N ILE A 338 7.29 -5.02 18.26
CA ILE A 338 8.14 -4.50 19.35
C ILE A 338 7.39 -3.48 20.22
N GLY A 339 6.34 -2.82 19.68
CA GLY A 339 5.42 -2.01 20.46
C GLY A 339 4.71 -2.83 21.54
N ILE A 340 4.27 -4.05 21.24
CA ILE A 340 3.68 -4.97 22.23
C ILE A 340 4.71 -5.35 23.29
N THR A 341 5.96 -5.60 22.89
CA THR A 341 7.05 -5.85 23.84
C THR A 341 7.30 -4.64 24.74
N ALA A 342 7.30 -3.41 24.20
CA ALA A 342 7.44 -2.18 24.96
C ALA A 342 6.29 -2.02 25.98
N LEU A 343 5.05 -2.22 25.54
CA LEU A 343 3.87 -2.18 26.39
C LEU A 343 3.94 -3.19 27.54
N HIS A 344 4.37 -4.41 27.27
CA HIS A 344 4.56 -5.44 28.29
C HIS A 344 5.63 -5.06 29.33
N ASN A 345 6.61 -4.24 28.95
CA ASN A 345 7.64 -3.71 29.86
C ASN A 345 7.23 -2.37 30.51
N GLY A 346 5.98 -1.91 30.34
CA GLY A 346 5.49 -0.65 30.89
C GLY A 346 6.03 0.61 30.20
N VAL A 347 6.67 0.46 29.04
CA VAL A 347 7.22 1.59 28.28
C VAL A 347 6.10 2.24 27.47
N PRO A 348 5.92 3.58 27.55
CA PRO A 348 4.96 4.31 26.73
C PRO A 348 5.14 4.06 25.23
N VAL A 349 4.06 3.89 24.48
CA VAL A 349 4.13 3.64 23.02
C VAL A 349 3.23 4.60 22.25
N LYS A 350 3.77 5.27 21.24
CA LYS A 350 3.02 5.99 20.21
C LYS A 350 3.03 5.19 18.90
N VAL A 351 1.83 4.98 18.37
CA VAL A 351 1.61 4.31 17.08
C VAL A 351 1.36 5.35 16.00
N LEU A 352 2.03 5.22 14.85
CA LEU A 352 1.91 6.10 13.69
C LEU A 352 1.22 5.44 12.48
N GLY A 353 1.02 4.13 12.53
CA GLY A 353 0.26 3.34 11.55
C GLY A 353 -1.02 2.79 12.16
N ASN A 354 -1.54 1.73 11.56
CA ASN A 354 -2.57 0.91 12.18
C ASN A 354 -1.89 -0.31 12.81
N ALA A 355 -2.13 -0.55 14.10
CA ALA A 355 -1.54 -1.67 14.84
C ALA A 355 -2.56 -2.25 15.80
N VAL A 356 -2.69 -3.58 15.90
CA VAL A 356 -3.75 -4.26 16.70
C VAL A 356 -3.82 -3.81 18.17
N PHE A 357 -2.68 -3.38 18.70
CA PHE A 357 -2.49 -2.94 20.08
C PHE A 357 -2.70 -1.43 20.28
N ASP A 358 -3.02 -0.66 19.23
CA ASP A 358 -3.34 0.77 19.35
C ASP A 358 -4.73 0.95 19.96
N ILE A 359 -4.77 0.97 21.29
CA ILE A 359 -5.96 0.93 22.14
C ILE A 359 -5.77 1.97 23.23
N ALA A 360 -6.81 2.76 23.50
CA ALA A 360 -6.78 3.76 24.56
C ALA A 360 -6.45 3.11 25.92
N GLY A 361 -5.48 3.66 26.64
CA GLY A 361 -4.95 3.08 27.87
C GLY A 361 -3.83 2.06 27.67
N LEU A 362 -3.58 1.56 26.45
CA LEU A 362 -2.33 0.85 26.12
C LEU A 362 -1.33 1.80 25.46
N THR A 363 -1.76 2.47 24.40
CA THR A 363 -0.90 3.36 23.61
C THR A 363 -1.31 4.81 23.77
N CYS A 364 -0.37 5.72 23.55
CA CYS A 364 -0.64 7.16 23.56
C CYS A 364 -1.55 7.54 22.39
N GLN A 365 -2.71 8.10 22.75
CA GLN A 365 -3.72 8.55 21.79
C GLN A 365 -3.55 10.02 21.37
N GLN A 366 -2.66 10.77 22.03
CA GLN A 366 -2.37 12.15 21.70
C GLN A 366 -1.52 12.28 20.43
N PRO A 367 -1.53 13.43 19.75
CA PRO A 367 -0.64 13.70 18.63
C PRO A 367 0.85 13.50 18.97
N LEU A 368 1.67 13.21 17.95
CA LEU A 368 3.08 12.85 18.13
C LEU A 368 3.91 13.93 18.85
N ASP A 369 3.62 15.21 18.59
CA ASP A 369 4.29 16.35 19.21
C ASP A 369 4.09 16.40 20.73
N GLN A 370 2.91 16.03 21.23
CA GLN A 370 2.62 15.96 22.67
C GLN A 370 3.30 14.76 23.34
N PHE A 371 3.41 13.62 22.64
CA PHE A 371 4.04 12.41 23.16
C PHE A 371 5.49 12.62 23.61
N TRP A 372 6.22 13.55 22.99
CA TRP A 372 7.60 13.87 23.36
C TRP A 372 7.76 14.44 24.78
N HIS A 373 6.69 15.07 25.29
CA HIS A 373 6.68 15.71 26.60
C HIS A 373 5.94 14.87 27.63
N HIS A 374 4.83 14.26 27.24
CA HIS A 374 3.93 13.53 28.13
C HIS A 374 3.72 12.07 27.66
N PRO A 375 4.77 11.23 27.69
CA PRO A 375 4.62 9.82 27.36
C PRO A 375 3.91 9.09 28.51
N GLU A 376 2.69 8.63 28.28
CA GLU A 376 1.88 7.91 29.28
C GLU A 376 2.17 6.40 29.24
N PRO A 377 2.41 5.75 30.41
CA PRO A 377 2.61 4.31 30.47
C PRO A 377 1.29 3.54 30.24
N PRO A 378 1.36 2.30 29.75
CA PRO A 378 0.17 1.47 29.57
C PRO A 378 -0.46 1.05 30.90
N ASP A 379 -1.79 0.91 30.92
CA ASP A 379 -2.54 0.27 31.99
C ASP A 379 -2.13 -1.22 32.07
N PRO A 380 -1.48 -1.67 33.16
CA PRO A 380 -0.99 -3.04 33.28
C PRO A 380 -2.14 -4.08 33.33
N THR A 381 -3.31 -3.68 33.84
CA THR A 381 -4.50 -4.54 33.89
C THR A 381 -5.07 -4.73 32.49
N LEU A 382 -5.19 -3.65 31.72
CA LEU A 382 -5.61 -3.71 30.33
C LEU A 382 -4.58 -4.46 29.48
N MET A 383 -3.29 -4.31 29.74
CA MET A 383 -2.23 -5.03 29.01
C MET A 383 -2.33 -6.54 29.24
N THR A 384 -2.58 -6.96 30.48
CA THR A 384 -2.83 -8.37 30.80
C THR A 384 -4.09 -8.88 30.08
N ALA A 385 -5.18 -8.12 30.12
CA ALA A 385 -6.42 -8.47 29.42
C ALA A 385 -6.20 -8.58 27.90
N PHE A 386 -5.49 -7.63 27.30
CA PHE A 386 -5.15 -7.61 25.88
C PHE A 386 -4.38 -8.86 25.46
N VAL A 387 -3.32 -9.22 26.17
CA VAL A 387 -2.52 -10.42 25.88
C VAL A 387 -3.37 -11.69 25.99
N THR A 388 -4.17 -11.82 27.04
CA THR A 388 -5.03 -12.99 27.27
C THR A 388 -6.07 -13.13 26.16
N ALA A 389 -6.79 -12.05 25.85
CA ALA A 389 -7.78 -12.02 24.78
C ALA A 389 -7.15 -12.31 23.41
N LEU A 390 -6.00 -11.69 23.11
CA LEU A 390 -5.31 -11.89 21.82
C LEU A 390 -4.83 -13.33 21.66
N ALA A 391 -4.24 -13.91 22.72
CA ALA A 391 -3.78 -15.30 22.72
C ALA A 391 -4.95 -16.29 22.51
N GLY A 392 -6.04 -16.11 23.25
CA GLY A 392 -7.21 -16.97 23.19
C GLY A 392 -7.91 -16.95 21.83
N THR A 393 -7.96 -15.79 21.18
CA THR A 393 -8.75 -15.60 19.95
C THR A 393 -7.98 -15.81 18.66
N THR A 394 -6.80 -15.21 18.50
CA THR A 394 -6.12 -15.13 17.18
C THR A 394 -4.76 -15.82 17.14
N GLN A 395 -4.15 -16.14 18.30
CA GLN A 395 -2.78 -16.65 18.32
C GLN A 395 -2.72 -18.16 18.55
N VAL A 396 -1.87 -18.85 17.78
CA VAL A 396 -1.55 -20.27 17.95
C VAL A 396 -0.08 -20.41 18.35
N LYS A 397 0.19 -21.14 19.43
CA LYS A 397 1.57 -21.39 19.89
C LYS A 397 2.31 -22.29 18.89
N GLY A 398 3.53 -21.93 18.51
CA GLY A 398 4.39 -22.68 17.59
C GLY A 398 5.16 -21.79 16.62
N GLY A 399 5.66 -22.36 15.52
CA GLY A 399 6.45 -21.64 14.52
C GLY A 399 6.45 -22.30 13.15
N TYR A 400 6.81 -21.57 12.09
CA TYR A 400 6.72 -22.09 10.72
C TYR A 400 7.83 -23.06 10.31
N TYR A 401 9.01 -22.98 10.91
CA TYR A 401 10.23 -23.43 10.23
C TYR A 401 10.58 -24.89 10.47
N PHE A 402 10.68 -25.35 11.72
CA PHE A 402 11.28 -26.65 11.99
C PHE A 402 10.89 -27.30 13.33
N GLY A 403 10.93 -28.62 13.35
CA GLY A 403 10.87 -29.45 14.55
C GLY A 403 9.56 -29.36 15.32
N GLU A 404 9.65 -29.41 16.64
CA GLU A 404 8.50 -29.38 17.56
C GLU A 404 7.68 -28.08 17.45
N SER A 405 8.31 -26.95 17.13
CA SER A 405 7.60 -25.68 16.93
C SER A 405 6.59 -25.76 15.79
N GLN A 406 6.96 -26.43 14.70
CA GLN A 406 6.13 -26.61 13.52
C GLN A 406 5.03 -27.63 13.76
N LYS A 407 5.35 -28.74 14.43
CA LYS A 407 4.35 -29.73 14.84
C LYS A 407 3.28 -29.09 15.73
N ARG A 408 3.70 -28.34 16.75
CA ARG A 408 2.77 -27.67 17.68
C ARG A 408 1.84 -26.69 16.97
N ALA A 409 2.38 -25.91 16.02
CA ALA A 409 1.59 -25.02 15.18
C ALA A 409 0.56 -25.78 14.33
N VAL A 410 0.96 -26.89 13.67
CA VAL A 410 0.03 -27.68 12.84
C VAL A 410 -1.16 -28.19 13.66
N ILE A 411 -0.91 -28.72 14.86
CA ILE A 411 -1.99 -29.18 15.76
C ILE A 411 -2.98 -28.06 16.03
N GLY A 412 -2.47 -26.91 16.50
CA GLY A 412 -3.34 -25.79 16.89
C GLY A 412 -4.07 -25.16 15.71
N PHE A 413 -3.50 -25.21 14.51
CA PHE A 413 -4.19 -24.78 13.29
C PHE A 413 -5.32 -25.74 12.94
N VAL A 414 -5.07 -27.06 12.90
CA VAL A 414 -6.12 -28.05 12.61
C VAL A 414 -7.26 -27.94 13.61
N GLU A 415 -6.94 -27.87 14.91
CA GLU A 415 -7.94 -27.73 15.97
C GLU A 415 -8.85 -26.51 15.75
N ARG A 416 -8.25 -25.33 15.48
CA ARG A 416 -9.03 -24.10 15.23
C ARG A 416 -9.78 -24.12 13.90
N LEU A 417 -9.23 -24.73 12.86
CA LEU A 417 -9.88 -24.81 11.55
C LEU A 417 -11.06 -25.80 11.57
N GLU A 418 -10.99 -26.86 12.37
CA GLU A 418 -12.08 -27.82 12.59
C GLU A 418 -13.19 -27.24 13.47
N GLN A 419 -12.83 -26.64 14.61
CA GLN A 419 -13.81 -26.11 15.57
C GLN A 419 -14.43 -24.78 15.12
N GLY A 420 -13.83 -24.12 14.13
CA GLY A 420 -14.08 -22.73 13.80
C GLY A 420 -13.19 -21.79 14.61
N LEU A 421 -12.64 -20.76 13.96
CA LEU A 421 -11.91 -19.71 14.67
C LEU A 421 -12.88 -18.97 15.60
N TYR A 422 -12.33 -18.42 16.68
CA TYR A 422 -13.14 -17.65 17.63
C TYR A 422 -13.92 -16.54 16.88
N PRO A 423 -15.26 -16.44 17.08
CA PRO A 423 -16.15 -15.63 16.25
C PRO A 423 -16.08 -14.15 16.65
N LEU A 424 -14.91 -13.54 16.44
CA LEU A 424 -14.78 -12.10 16.51
C LEU A 424 -15.76 -11.49 15.51
N SER A 425 -16.60 -10.57 16.00
CA SER A 425 -17.54 -9.84 15.17
C SER A 425 -16.78 -9.23 13.99
N PRO A 426 -17.27 -9.37 12.74
CA PRO A 426 -16.71 -8.63 11.64
C PRO A 426 -16.59 -7.17 12.08
N ALA A 427 -15.40 -6.57 11.92
CA ALA A 427 -15.28 -5.14 12.07
C ALA A 427 -16.40 -4.53 11.23
N ALA A 428 -17.20 -3.62 11.80
CA ALA A 428 -18.33 -3.02 11.09
C ALA A 428 -17.83 -2.64 9.70
N THR A 429 -18.37 -3.27 8.65
CA THR A 429 -17.92 -3.08 7.27
C THR A 429 -17.88 -1.58 6.98
N GLY A 430 -16.69 -0.99 6.96
CA GLY A 430 -16.53 0.47 6.87
C GLY A 430 -15.50 1.09 7.81
N GLU A 431 -15.15 0.48 8.94
CA GLU A 431 -14.09 1.00 9.81
C GLU A 431 -12.76 0.30 9.55
N TRP A 432 -12.17 0.61 8.39
CA TRP A 432 -10.73 0.83 8.40
C TRP A 432 -10.50 1.95 9.41
N LEU A 433 -10.06 1.63 10.64
CA LEU A 433 -9.63 2.65 11.59
C LEU A 433 -8.36 3.26 10.98
N PRO A 434 -8.44 4.49 10.44
CA PRO A 434 -7.26 5.19 9.99
C PRO A 434 -6.29 5.30 11.17
N PRO A 435 -4.98 5.50 10.92
CA PRO A 435 -4.23 6.31 11.88
C PRO A 435 -5.09 7.53 12.18
N ARG A 436 -5.47 7.73 13.45
CA ARG A 436 -6.45 8.76 13.85
C ARG A 436 -6.10 10.15 13.30
N ASP A 437 -4.84 10.33 12.92
CA ASP A 437 -4.35 11.41 12.08
C ASP A 437 -4.24 10.95 10.61
N ALA A 438 -5.27 11.19 9.79
CA ALA A 438 -5.03 11.26 8.35
C ALA A 438 -4.08 12.45 8.12
N THR A 439 -2.87 12.18 7.66
CA THR A 439 -1.79 13.18 7.55
C THR A 439 -1.84 13.93 6.22
N ARG A 440 -2.61 13.44 5.23
CA ARG A 440 -2.59 13.95 3.85
C ARG A 440 -3.99 14.04 3.25
N GLY A 441 -4.46 15.25 2.95
CA GLY A 441 -5.73 15.49 2.27
C GLY A 441 -5.55 15.59 0.76
N ILE A 442 -6.31 14.82 -0.01
CA ILE A 442 -6.24 14.83 -1.48
C ILE A 442 -7.66 14.96 -2.05
N VAL A 443 -7.87 15.97 -2.88
CA VAL A 443 -9.14 16.19 -3.58
C VAL A 443 -9.01 15.69 -5.01
N VAL A 444 -9.97 14.90 -5.49
CA VAL A 444 -10.00 14.38 -6.86
C VAL A 444 -11.35 14.68 -7.51
N THR A 445 -11.33 15.30 -8.68
CA THR A 445 -12.52 15.45 -9.55
C THR A 445 -12.50 14.45 -10.68
N GLY A 446 -13.67 14.11 -11.24
CA GLY A 446 -13.77 13.20 -12.40
C GLY A 446 -13.36 11.76 -12.05
N ALA A 447 -13.57 11.34 -10.80
CA ALA A 447 -13.18 10.03 -10.29
C ALA A 447 -14.14 8.89 -10.70
N GLU A 448 -15.22 9.20 -11.40
CA GLU A 448 -16.26 8.27 -11.84
C GLU A 448 -15.78 7.30 -12.93
N SER A 449 -14.76 7.68 -13.71
CA SER A 449 -14.24 6.83 -14.80
C SER A 449 -12.82 7.19 -15.22
N GLY A 450 -12.23 6.34 -16.08
CA GLY A 450 -10.98 6.62 -16.78
C GLY A 450 -9.79 6.95 -15.87
N VAL A 451 -9.05 8.00 -16.21
CA VAL A 451 -7.83 8.39 -15.47
C VAL A 451 -8.14 8.94 -14.08
N GLY A 452 -9.27 9.63 -13.89
CA GLY A 452 -9.63 10.13 -12.57
C GLY A 452 -9.95 9.00 -11.60
N GLN A 453 -10.69 7.97 -12.06
CA GLN A 453 -10.91 6.74 -11.28
C GLN A 453 -9.57 6.06 -10.92
N ALA A 454 -8.69 5.89 -11.90
CA ALA A 454 -7.38 5.28 -11.67
C ALA A 454 -6.49 6.13 -10.72
N LEU A 455 -6.61 7.46 -10.76
CA LEU A 455 -5.91 8.36 -9.83
C LEU A 455 -6.48 8.30 -8.42
N ALA A 456 -7.81 8.27 -8.27
CA ALA A 456 -8.45 8.09 -6.96
C ALA A 456 -8.01 6.77 -6.30
N ARG A 457 -8.05 5.66 -7.06
CA ARG A 457 -7.55 4.35 -6.61
C ARG A 457 -6.05 4.34 -6.33
N GLY A 458 -5.28 5.09 -7.11
CA GLY A 458 -3.83 5.19 -6.96
C GLY A 458 -3.41 6.00 -5.73
N TYR A 459 -4.11 7.08 -5.41
CA TYR A 459 -3.89 7.87 -4.21
C TYR A 459 -4.53 7.27 -2.95
N ALA A 460 -5.44 6.30 -3.10
CA ALA A 460 -6.05 5.63 -1.99
C ALA A 460 -5.04 4.73 -1.27
N ALA A 461 -4.65 5.18 -0.09
CA ALA A 461 -3.76 4.49 0.81
C ALA A 461 -4.13 4.87 2.25
N PRO A 462 -3.68 4.09 3.24
CA PRO A 462 -3.70 4.54 4.63
C PRO A 462 -3.17 5.97 4.78
N GLY A 463 -3.67 6.71 5.77
CA GLY A 463 -3.29 8.11 6.04
C GLY A 463 -3.82 9.16 5.09
N VAL A 464 -4.42 8.76 3.97
CA VAL A 464 -4.97 9.67 2.99
C VAL A 464 -6.45 9.88 3.27
N ARG A 465 -6.86 11.14 3.41
CA ARG A 465 -8.26 11.55 3.31
C ARG A 465 -8.54 11.99 1.88
N LEU A 466 -9.23 11.15 1.13
CA LEU A 466 -9.69 11.41 -0.23
C LEU A 466 -11.04 12.12 -0.21
N CYS A 467 -11.11 13.27 -0.86
CA CYS A 467 -12.34 13.95 -1.18
C CYS A 467 -12.63 13.76 -2.67
N LEU A 468 -13.67 12.98 -3.00
CA LEU A 468 -14.06 12.73 -4.38
C LEU A 468 -15.23 13.66 -4.74
N VAL A 469 -15.00 14.53 -5.73
CA VAL A 469 -15.96 15.54 -6.14
C VAL A 469 -16.58 15.16 -7.49
N ALA A 470 -17.92 15.12 -7.53
CA ALA A 470 -18.71 14.81 -8.72
C ALA A 470 -19.96 15.69 -8.80
N ALA A 471 -20.63 15.68 -9.96
CA ALA A 471 -21.97 16.24 -10.07
C ALA A 471 -23.02 15.32 -9.41
N ASP A 472 -22.81 14.00 -9.52
CA ASP A 472 -23.63 12.97 -8.89
C ASP A 472 -22.72 11.98 -8.16
N THR A 473 -22.88 11.91 -6.83
CA THR A 473 -22.08 11.05 -5.97
C THR A 473 -22.45 9.57 -6.10
N ALA A 474 -23.60 9.23 -6.68
CA ALA A 474 -24.02 7.83 -6.84
C ALA A 474 -23.02 7.02 -7.67
N ARG A 475 -22.45 7.64 -8.71
CA ARG A 475 -21.42 7.05 -9.58
C ARG A 475 -20.06 6.90 -8.90
N LEU A 476 -19.84 7.55 -7.76
CA LEU A 476 -18.61 7.44 -6.98
C LEU A 476 -18.65 6.32 -5.94
N HIS A 477 -19.80 5.71 -5.64
CA HIS A 477 -19.92 4.75 -4.54
C HIS A 477 -18.99 3.53 -4.69
N GLU A 478 -18.91 2.95 -5.89
CA GLU A 478 -18.04 1.80 -6.15
C GLU A 478 -16.55 2.19 -6.01
N VAL A 479 -16.19 3.35 -6.55
CA VAL A 479 -14.81 3.88 -6.47
C VAL A 479 -14.45 4.20 -5.03
N ALA A 480 -15.38 4.78 -4.27
CA ALA A 480 -15.21 5.08 -2.86
C ALA A 480 -15.06 3.81 -2.02
N ALA A 481 -15.84 2.77 -2.31
CA ALA A 481 -15.71 1.48 -1.64
C ALA A 481 -14.32 0.88 -1.87
N ASP A 482 -13.83 0.86 -3.12
CA ASP A 482 -12.48 0.38 -3.44
C ASP A 482 -11.40 1.26 -2.79
N CYS A 483 -11.54 2.59 -2.80
CA CYS A 483 -10.63 3.51 -2.12
C CYS A 483 -10.60 3.28 -0.59
N ARG A 484 -11.75 3.04 0.05
CA ARG A 484 -11.84 2.70 1.48
C ARG A 484 -11.21 1.34 1.77
N GLN A 485 -11.44 0.35 0.90
CA GLN A 485 -10.82 -0.96 1.00
C GLN A 485 -9.29 -0.91 0.84
N ARG A 486 -8.78 0.09 0.11
CA ARG A 486 -7.33 0.39 0.02
C ARG A 486 -6.80 1.13 1.25
N GLY A 487 -7.67 1.50 2.18
CA GLY A 487 -7.34 2.15 3.43
C GLY A 487 -7.39 3.67 3.37
N ALA A 488 -8.06 4.32 2.43
CA ALA A 488 -8.27 5.77 2.52
C ALA A 488 -9.53 6.10 3.34
N LEU A 489 -9.53 7.24 4.03
CA LEU A 489 -10.78 7.90 4.39
C LEU A 489 -11.36 8.52 3.13
N VAL A 490 -12.65 8.29 2.83
CA VAL A 490 -13.25 8.79 1.59
C VAL A 490 -14.52 9.59 1.89
N GLU A 491 -14.48 10.87 1.53
CA GLU A 491 -15.61 11.80 1.55
C GLU A 491 -16.13 12.01 0.12
N LEU A 492 -17.46 11.98 -0.05
CA LEU A 492 -18.11 12.24 -1.32
C LEU A 492 -18.73 13.64 -1.29
N VAL A 493 -18.39 14.46 -2.28
CA VAL A 493 -18.75 15.88 -2.29
C VAL A 493 -19.36 16.25 -3.64
N THR A 494 -20.39 17.10 -3.60
CA THR A 494 -21.00 17.65 -4.82
C THR A 494 -20.37 19.01 -5.14
N TYR A 495 -20.45 19.43 -6.41
CA TYR A 495 -20.00 20.79 -6.79
C TYR A 495 -20.76 21.91 -6.06
N ASP A 496 -21.97 21.66 -5.58
CA ASP A 496 -22.79 22.67 -4.89
C ASP A 496 -22.33 22.89 -3.45
N SER A 497 -21.93 21.83 -2.76
CA SER A 497 -21.43 21.86 -1.38
C SER A 497 -19.92 22.03 -1.25
N VAL A 498 -19.19 22.16 -2.36
CA VAL A 498 -17.72 22.05 -2.38
C VAL A 498 -17.02 23.07 -1.48
N ASP A 499 -17.51 24.31 -1.42
CA ASP A 499 -16.84 25.36 -0.64
C ASP A 499 -16.83 25.01 0.87
N ASP A 500 -17.98 24.59 1.42
CA ASP A 500 -18.13 24.21 2.83
C ASP A 500 -17.46 22.87 3.13
N SER A 501 -17.63 21.88 2.25
CA SER A 501 -17.05 20.54 2.43
C SER A 501 -15.52 20.59 2.43
N ILE A 502 -14.90 21.36 1.53
CA ILE A 502 -13.44 21.52 1.48
C ILE A 502 -12.93 22.23 2.74
N ALA A 503 -13.62 23.28 3.22
CA ALA A 503 -13.23 23.97 4.44
C ALA A 503 -13.29 23.04 5.67
N ALA A 504 -14.37 22.25 5.80
CA ALA A 504 -14.52 21.29 6.89
C ALA A 504 -13.46 20.17 6.82
N ILE A 505 -13.21 19.63 5.63
CA ILE A 505 -12.20 18.58 5.42
C ILE A 505 -10.79 19.10 5.75
N ASP A 506 -10.47 20.33 5.34
CA ASP A 506 -9.16 20.93 5.57
C ASP A 506 -8.85 21.17 7.05
N GLN A 507 -9.87 21.45 7.87
CA GLN A 507 -9.74 21.52 9.33
C GLN A 507 -9.40 20.17 9.96
N LEU A 508 -9.91 19.08 9.38
CA LEU A 508 -9.67 17.72 9.88
C LEU A 508 -8.35 17.14 9.35
N THR A 509 -8.00 17.43 8.10
CA THR A 509 -6.75 17.03 7.45
C THR A 509 -6.37 18.07 6.41
N ALA A 510 -5.18 18.67 6.57
CA ALA A 510 -4.66 19.64 5.61
C ALA A 510 -4.66 19.06 4.17
N ILE A 511 -5.34 19.76 3.27
CA ILE A 511 -5.38 19.40 1.86
C ILE A 511 -4.04 19.78 1.22
N GLU A 512 -3.28 18.77 0.80
CA GLU A 512 -1.98 18.92 0.15
C GLU A 512 -2.08 18.91 -1.37
N LYS A 513 -3.08 18.23 -1.94
CA LYS A 513 -3.21 18.04 -3.38
C LYS A 513 -4.63 18.20 -3.89
N LEU A 514 -4.76 18.88 -5.03
CA LEU A 514 -5.94 18.85 -5.88
C LEU A 514 -5.59 18.17 -7.19
N VAL A 515 -6.31 17.10 -7.54
CA VAL A 515 -6.25 16.41 -8.82
C VAL A 515 -7.51 16.74 -9.61
N LEU A 516 -7.36 17.61 -10.58
CA LEU A 516 -8.45 18.06 -11.43
C LEU A 516 -8.45 17.24 -12.73
N CYS A 517 -9.32 16.26 -12.83
CA CYS A 517 -9.62 15.60 -14.11
C CYS A 517 -10.80 16.32 -14.75
N ALA A 518 -10.55 16.95 -15.91
CA ALA A 518 -11.59 17.68 -16.63
C ALA A 518 -12.62 16.69 -17.19
N ASP A 519 -13.88 16.88 -16.84
CA ASP A 519 -15.01 16.08 -17.33
C ASP A 519 -15.43 16.62 -18.71
N ILE A 520 -14.58 16.42 -19.72
CA ILE A 520 -14.84 16.84 -21.10
C ILE A 520 -15.42 15.63 -21.84
N PRO A 521 -16.68 15.70 -22.32
CA PRO A 521 -17.30 14.63 -23.10
C PRO A 521 -16.46 14.27 -24.33
N LEU A 522 -16.54 13.00 -24.71
CA LEU A 522 -15.79 12.40 -25.82
C LEU A 522 -16.17 12.97 -27.19
N ASP A 523 -17.44 13.34 -27.36
CA ASP A 523 -17.97 14.02 -28.53
C ASP A 523 -18.81 15.23 -28.08
N PRO A 524 -18.16 16.36 -27.77
CA PRO A 524 -18.91 17.54 -27.43
C PRO A 524 -19.41 18.19 -28.72
N THR A 525 -20.72 18.26 -28.90
CA THR A 525 -21.28 19.33 -29.71
C THR A 525 -20.78 20.68 -29.18
N LEU A 526 -20.70 21.71 -30.04
CA LEU A 526 -20.31 23.07 -29.63
C LEU A 526 -21.13 23.59 -28.43
N GLU A 527 -22.35 23.09 -28.25
CA GLU A 527 -23.28 23.39 -27.16
C GLU A 527 -23.01 22.59 -25.87
N GLN A 528 -22.38 21.41 -25.95
CA GLN A 528 -22.10 20.52 -24.82
C GLN A 528 -20.80 20.83 -24.08
N LEU A 529 -19.87 21.60 -24.67
CA LEU A 529 -18.80 22.26 -23.92
C LEU A 529 -19.37 23.48 -23.20
N THR A 530 -20.18 23.21 -22.19
CA THR A 530 -20.80 24.28 -21.40
C THR A 530 -19.75 25.00 -20.55
N ASP A 531 -19.85 26.34 -20.46
CA ASP A 531 -19.11 27.17 -19.49
C ASP A 531 -19.16 26.56 -18.07
N ARG A 532 -20.25 25.83 -17.77
CA ARG A 532 -20.50 25.10 -16.54
C ARG A 532 -19.36 24.18 -16.09
N ASP A 533 -18.70 23.43 -16.97
CA ASP A 533 -17.67 22.46 -16.53
C ASP A 533 -16.33 23.15 -16.22
N LEU A 534 -16.03 24.23 -16.93
CA LEU A 534 -14.92 25.13 -16.61
C LEU A 534 -15.21 25.89 -15.31
N LEU A 535 -16.44 26.36 -15.11
CA LEU A 535 -16.87 27.06 -13.90
C LEU A 535 -16.86 26.14 -12.67
N ARG A 536 -17.32 24.89 -12.78
CA ARG A 536 -17.23 23.86 -11.73
C ARG A 536 -15.77 23.62 -11.33
N SER A 537 -14.91 23.43 -12.31
CA SER A 537 -13.47 23.25 -12.08
C SER A 537 -12.83 24.48 -11.44
N ALA A 538 -13.18 25.68 -11.90
CA ALA A 538 -12.71 26.94 -11.32
C ALA A 538 -13.18 27.11 -9.87
N ARG A 539 -14.41 26.70 -9.54
CA ARG A 539 -14.94 26.70 -8.17
C ARG A 539 -14.14 25.78 -7.25
N VAL A 540 -13.85 24.55 -7.68
CA VAL A 540 -13.01 23.60 -6.92
C VAL A 540 -11.60 24.17 -6.73
N ILE A 541 -10.98 24.69 -7.79
CA ILE A 541 -9.65 25.32 -7.71
C ILE A 541 -9.67 26.47 -6.69
N ARG A 542 -10.68 27.35 -6.75
CA ARG A 542 -10.80 28.50 -5.82
C ARG A 542 -10.89 28.03 -4.37
N SER A 543 -11.77 27.07 -4.09
CA SER A 543 -11.98 26.55 -2.74
C SER A 543 -10.71 25.90 -2.17
N VAL A 544 -10.09 25.00 -2.93
CA VAL A 544 -8.87 24.31 -2.47
C VAL A 544 -7.66 25.25 -2.42
N ALA A 545 -7.51 26.17 -3.37
CA ALA A 545 -6.42 27.15 -3.34
C ALA A 545 -6.55 28.11 -2.15
N ALA A 546 -7.77 28.44 -1.70
CA ALA A 546 -7.97 29.23 -0.49
C ALA A 546 -7.44 28.49 0.75
N ALA A 547 -7.76 27.20 0.88
CA ALA A 547 -7.23 26.34 1.94
C ALA A 547 -5.69 26.27 1.90
N MET A 548 -5.10 26.00 0.73
CA MET A 548 -3.65 25.90 0.56
C MET A 548 -2.91 27.23 0.82
N ARG A 549 -3.49 28.37 0.43
CA ARG A 549 -2.87 29.70 0.58
C ARG A 549 -2.61 30.05 2.05
N SER A 550 -3.49 29.63 2.96
CA SER A 550 -3.32 29.84 4.40
C SER A 550 -2.01 29.24 4.96
N ARG A 551 -1.49 28.19 4.30
CA ARG A 551 -0.27 27.47 4.70
C ARG A 551 0.94 27.76 3.80
N ALA A 552 0.75 28.57 2.75
CA ALA A 552 1.71 28.76 1.67
C ALA A 552 2.28 27.44 1.10
N ALA A 553 1.45 26.39 1.06
CA ALA A 553 1.86 25.04 0.68
C ALA A 553 0.72 24.25 0.05
N GLY A 554 1.02 23.56 -1.06
CA GLY A 554 0.09 22.66 -1.74
C GLY A 554 0.43 22.50 -3.21
N GLN A 555 -0.20 21.51 -3.86
CA GLN A 555 0.00 21.23 -5.28
C GLN A 555 -1.32 21.01 -6.00
N ILE A 556 -1.50 21.68 -7.15
CA ILE A 556 -2.62 21.46 -8.06
C ILE A 556 -2.13 20.70 -9.29
N ILE A 557 -2.78 19.58 -9.60
CA ILE A 557 -2.49 18.71 -10.73
C ILE A 557 -3.68 18.78 -11.68
N LEU A 558 -3.47 19.43 -12.83
CA LEU A 558 -4.49 19.54 -13.86
C LEU A 558 -4.26 18.47 -14.93
N VAL A 559 -5.19 17.53 -15.05
CA VAL A 559 -5.17 16.47 -16.04
C VAL A 559 -5.97 16.91 -17.27
N SER A 560 -5.28 17.00 -18.41
CA SER A 560 -5.78 17.41 -19.73
C SER A 560 -5.58 16.29 -20.76
N SER A 561 -5.75 16.57 -22.06
CA SER A 561 -5.43 15.63 -23.15
C SER A 561 -4.32 16.17 -24.06
N LEU A 562 -3.58 15.27 -24.73
CA LEU A 562 -2.67 15.66 -25.82
C LEU A 562 -3.41 16.33 -27.01
N SER A 563 -4.71 16.10 -27.18
CA SER A 563 -5.53 16.69 -28.25
C SER A 563 -5.61 18.22 -28.17
N GLY A 564 -5.49 18.82 -26.97
CA GLY A 564 -5.41 20.28 -26.79
C GLY A 564 -4.18 20.94 -27.43
N ARG A 565 -3.22 20.13 -27.89
CA ARG A 565 -2.00 20.56 -28.57
C ARG A 565 -1.89 20.04 -30.02
N ALA A 566 -2.87 19.29 -30.51
CA ALA A 566 -2.94 18.83 -31.89
C ALA A 566 -3.49 19.94 -32.82
N GLY A 567 -3.22 19.80 -34.13
CA GLY A 567 -3.85 20.61 -35.19
C GLY A 567 -5.35 20.32 -35.31
N PRO A 568 -6.09 21.07 -36.14
CA PRO A 568 -7.53 20.86 -36.31
C PRO A 568 -7.82 19.41 -36.72
N SER A 569 -8.85 18.82 -36.10
CA SER A 569 -9.38 17.47 -36.35
C SER A 569 -10.90 17.53 -36.23
N ASP A 570 -11.59 16.45 -36.57
CA ASP A 570 -13.06 16.32 -36.50
C ASP A 570 -13.65 16.50 -35.09
N THR A 571 -12.82 16.73 -34.06
CA THR A 571 -13.18 17.01 -32.65
C THR A 571 -12.71 18.41 -32.21
N VAL A 572 -12.94 19.42 -33.06
CA VAL A 572 -12.56 20.83 -32.86
C VAL A 572 -12.92 21.34 -31.45
N ALA A 573 -14.09 20.97 -30.95
CA ALA A 573 -14.61 21.34 -29.64
C ALA A 573 -13.70 20.85 -28.49
N ALA A 574 -13.45 19.53 -28.38
CA ALA A 574 -12.60 18.96 -27.32
C ALA A 574 -11.15 19.47 -27.39
N CYS A 575 -10.61 19.62 -28.60
CA CYS A 575 -9.29 20.23 -28.83
C CYS A 575 -9.22 21.67 -28.33
N ARG A 576 -10.26 22.48 -28.59
CA ARG A 576 -10.36 23.87 -28.09
C ARG A 576 -10.41 23.92 -26.57
N ALA A 577 -11.25 23.10 -25.94
CA ALA A 577 -11.38 23.05 -24.48
C ALA A 577 -10.04 22.71 -23.80
N HIS A 578 -9.36 21.65 -24.26
CA HIS A 578 -8.06 21.28 -23.70
C HIS A 578 -6.96 22.33 -23.98
N ARG A 579 -7.03 23.06 -25.11
CA ARG A 579 -6.12 24.17 -25.41
C ARG A 579 -6.36 25.36 -24.48
N ALA A 580 -7.62 25.74 -24.27
CA ALA A 580 -8.01 26.76 -23.31
C ALA A 580 -7.52 26.38 -21.90
N TRP A 581 -7.70 25.12 -21.50
CA TRP A 581 -7.18 24.58 -20.24
C TRP A 581 -5.66 24.66 -20.11
N ALA A 582 -4.92 24.34 -21.16
CA ALA A 582 -3.46 24.42 -21.14
C ALA A 582 -2.96 25.87 -21.00
N VAL A 583 -3.64 26.83 -21.63
CA VAL A 583 -3.33 28.26 -21.51
C VAL A 583 -3.70 28.77 -20.12
N PHE A 584 -4.91 28.47 -19.66
CA PHE A 584 -5.39 28.81 -18.31
C PHE A 584 -4.43 28.31 -17.23
N ALA A 585 -4.02 27.04 -17.30
CA ALA A 585 -3.08 26.45 -16.35
C ALA A 585 -1.70 27.12 -16.35
N ARG A 586 -1.24 27.64 -17.51
CA ARG A 586 0.04 28.35 -17.61
C ARG A 586 0.01 29.66 -16.83
N ASP A 587 -1.09 30.38 -16.93
CA ASP A 587 -1.21 31.71 -16.33
C ASP A 587 -1.60 31.59 -14.85
N LEU A 588 -2.49 30.66 -14.50
CA LEU A 588 -2.81 30.30 -13.11
C LEU A 588 -1.58 29.84 -12.32
N ARG A 589 -0.65 29.09 -12.94
CA ARG A 589 0.59 28.68 -12.29
C ARG A 589 1.40 29.87 -11.76
N ARG A 590 1.47 30.97 -12.51
CA ARG A 590 2.24 32.15 -12.09
C ARG A 590 1.59 32.86 -10.91
N GLN A 591 0.26 32.86 -10.87
CA GLN A 591 -0.50 33.40 -9.75
C GLN A 591 -0.30 32.54 -8.50
N LEU A 592 -0.53 31.24 -8.59
CA LEU A 592 -0.41 30.29 -7.47
C LEU A 592 1.02 30.18 -6.90
N ALA A 593 2.03 30.36 -7.74
CA ALA A 593 3.43 30.36 -7.28
C ALA A 593 3.73 31.48 -6.27
N ARG A 594 3.00 32.61 -6.33
CA ARG A 594 3.11 33.69 -5.34
C ARG A 594 2.51 33.31 -3.99
N ASP A 595 1.60 32.34 -3.99
CA ASP A 595 0.93 31.80 -2.81
C ASP A 595 1.64 30.55 -2.25
N GLY A 596 2.82 30.19 -2.75
CA GLY A 596 3.53 28.96 -2.35
C GLY A 596 2.90 27.66 -2.87
N ILE A 597 1.98 27.75 -3.84
CA ILE A 597 1.25 26.60 -4.40
C ILE A 597 1.84 26.23 -5.77
N SER A 598 2.23 24.97 -5.95
CA SER A 598 2.72 24.49 -7.24
C SER A 598 1.60 24.02 -8.16
N LEU A 599 1.80 24.15 -9.47
CA LEU A 599 0.84 23.68 -10.48
C LEU A 599 1.51 22.80 -11.53
N THR A 600 1.07 21.54 -11.58
CA THR A 600 1.48 20.53 -12.55
C THR A 600 0.40 20.36 -13.61
N THR A 601 0.79 20.44 -14.89
CA THR A 601 -0.12 20.10 -16.00
C THR A 601 0.25 18.74 -16.58
N SER A 602 -0.69 17.79 -16.56
CA SER A 602 -0.54 16.49 -17.21
C SER A 602 -1.33 16.46 -18.52
N SER A 603 -0.70 15.99 -19.59
CA SER A 603 -1.36 15.72 -20.87
C SER A 603 -1.08 14.26 -21.25
N PRO A 604 -1.86 13.32 -20.72
CA PRO A 604 -1.78 11.94 -21.14
C PRO A 604 -2.10 11.77 -22.63
N GLY A 605 -1.35 10.91 -23.30
CA GLY A 605 -1.63 10.49 -24.68
C GLY A 605 -2.80 9.54 -24.75
N ARG A 606 -3.54 9.60 -25.87
CA ARG A 606 -4.89 9.03 -26.09
C ARG A 606 -5.15 7.82 -25.17
N ILE A 607 -5.99 8.02 -24.15
CA ILE A 607 -6.29 7.02 -23.14
C ILE A 607 -7.27 5.97 -23.72
N ALA A 608 -7.20 4.74 -23.20
CA ALA A 608 -7.56 3.44 -23.79
C ALA A 608 -8.93 3.20 -24.49
N LEU A 609 -8.83 2.19 -25.37
CA LEU A 609 -9.80 1.28 -26.01
C LEU A 609 -11.09 1.83 -26.64
N ASP A 610 -12.02 2.40 -25.90
CA ASP A 610 -13.36 2.69 -26.44
C ASP A 610 -13.33 3.82 -27.47
N CYS A 611 -12.50 4.84 -27.22
CA CYS A 611 -12.15 5.88 -28.21
C CYS A 611 -11.59 5.28 -29.51
N ALA A 612 -10.69 4.30 -29.40
CA ALA A 612 -9.97 3.78 -30.56
C ALA A 612 -10.86 2.86 -31.42
N ALA A 613 -11.81 2.16 -30.78
CA ALA A 613 -12.82 1.35 -31.46
C ALA A 613 -13.83 2.23 -32.23
N TRP A 614 -14.21 3.38 -31.68
CA TRP A 614 -15.15 4.31 -32.33
C TRP A 614 -14.56 5.01 -33.56
N PHE A 615 -13.27 5.37 -33.52
CA PHE A 615 -12.62 6.14 -34.59
C PHE A 615 -11.74 5.29 -35.55
N GLY A 616 -11.84 3.96 -35.52
CA GLY A 616 -11.14 3.08 -36.48
C GLY A 616 -9.60 3.18 -36.51
N HIS A 617 -8.97 3.82 -35.52
CA HIS A 617 -7.57 4.23 -35.58
C HIS A 617 -6.59 3.17 -35.02
N PRO A 618 -5.34 3.10 -35.52
CA PRO A 618 -4.36 2.08 -35.13
C PRO A 618 -3.94 2.17 -33.65
N LYS A 619 -3.81 1.00 -33.00
CA LYS A 619 -3.51 0.76 -31.57
C LYS A 619 -2.17 1.33 -31.04
N MET A 620 -1.38 2.06 -31.83
CA MET A 620 0.03 2.34 -31.54
C MET A 620 0.32 3.49 -30.56
N ILE A 621 -0.66 4.33 -30.19
CA ILE A 621 -0.45 5.54 -29.36
C ILE A 621 -1.15 5.46 -27.98
N THR A 622 -1.91 4.41 -27.69
CA THR A 622 -2.79 4.37 -26.50
C THR A 622 -2.08 3.98 -25.20
N VAL A 623 -2.46 4.62 -24.08
CA VAL A 623 -1.99 4.30 -22.72
C VAL A 623 -3.18 3.93 -21.84
N SER A 624 -3.07 2.87 -21.02
CA SER A 624 -4.15 2.50 -20.09
C SER A 624 -4.34 3.57 -19.01
N PRO A 625 -5.56 3.75 -18.46
CA PRO A 625 -5.81 4.70 -17.38
C PRO A 625 -4.87 4.54 -16.18
N GLU A 626 -4.53 3.31 -15.82
CA GLU A 626 -3.65 2.96 -14.70
C GLU A 626 -2.20 3.39 -15.00
N ARG A 627 -1.73 3.16 -16.23
CA ARG A 627 -0.38 3.58 -16.65
C ARG A 627 -0.28 5.11 -16.71
N ALA A 628 -1.35 5.78 -17.15
CA ALA A 628 -1.44 7.23 -17.16
C ALA A 628 -1.43 7.78 -15.72
N ALA A 629 -2.30 7.28 -14.85
CA ALA A 629 -2.38 7.64 -13.44
C ALA A 629 -1.02 7.47 -12.73
N ALA A 630 -0.37 6.32 -12.89
CA ALA A 630 0.94 6.07 -12.31
C ALA A 630 2.03 7.06 -12.80
N ALA A 631 1.97 7.49 -14.06
CA ALA A 631 2.90 8.49 -14.58
C ALA A 631 2.59 9.90 -14.06
N VAL A 632 1.31 10.26 -13.93
CA VAL A 632 0.88 11.52 -13.30
C VAL A 632 1.36 11.57 -11.85
N MET A 633 1.10 10.52 -11.06
CA MET A 633 1.54 10.45 -9.66
C MET A 633 3.06 10.59 -9.53
N ARG A 634 3.85 9.84 -10.32
CA ARG A 634 5.32 9.94 -10.31
C ARG A 634 5.82 11.33 -10.67
N GLY A 635 5.19 12.01 -11.62
CA GLY A 635 5.57 13.36 -12.00
C GLY A 635 5.17 14.39 -10.95
N ALA A 636 4.00 14.23 -10.33
CA ALA A 636 3.51 15.07 -9.24
C ALA A 636 4.42 15.00 -8.01
N THR A 637 4.89 13.81 -7.62
CA THR A 637 5.87 13.63 -6.53
C THR A 637 7.18 14.37 -6.76
N ARG A 638 7.56 14.62 -8.02
CA ARG A 638 8.76 15.38 -8.39
C ARG A 638 8.48 16.87 -8.66
N ASP A 639 7.26 17.31 -8.37
CA ASP A 639 6.76 18.65 -8.69
C ASP A 639 7.00 19.09 -10.14
N ALA A 640 6.83 18.14 -11.07
CA ALA A 640 7.11 18.39 -12.47
C ALA A 640 6.10 19.38 -13.07
N ARG A 641 6.56 20.54 -13.56
CA ARG A 641 5.70 21.55 -14.22
C ARG A 641 4.80 20.97 -15.32
N THR A 642 5.29 19.97 -16.07
CA THR A 642 4.53 19.32 -17.14
C THR A 642 4.82 17.83 -17.20
N ILE A 643 3.76 17.02 -17.25
CA ILE A 643 3.82 15.57 -17.42
C ILE A 643 3.26 15.20 -18.79
N ARG A 644 3.99 14.38 -19.54
CA ARG A 644 3.57 13.87 -20.85
C ARG A 644 3.64 12.36 -20.83
N THR A 645 2.50 11.68 -20.97
CA THR A 645 2.50 10.23 -21.20
C THR A 645 2.39 10.00 -22.70
N LEU A 646 3.54 9.78 -23.33
CA LEU A 646 3.57 9.35 -24.72
C LEU A 646 3.66 7.82 -24.68
N GLY A 647 2.76 7.13 -25.38
CA GLY A 647 2.93 5.71 -25.68
C GLY A 647 4.19 5.47 -26.56
N HIS A 648 4.18 4.42 -27.37
CA HIS A 648 5.33 4.06 -28.23
C HIS A 648 5.70 5.16 -29.27
N GLY A 649 4.86 6.18 -29.50
CA GLY A 649 5.11 7.29 -30.44
C GLY A 649 6.11 8.38 -30.01
N ARG A 650 6.86 8.18 -28.91
CA ARG A 650 7.83 9.18 -28.39
C ARG A 650 9.03 9.40 -29.34
N LEU A 651 9.44 8.38 -30.09
CA LEU A 651 10.46 8.50 -31.15
C LEU A 651 9.89 9.18 -32.40
N THR A 652 8.69 8.78 -32.83
CA THR A 652 8.01 9.31 -34.02
C THR A 652 7.79 10.82 -33.91
N LEU A 653 7.30 11.33 -32.77
CA LEU A 653 7.11 12.77 -32.56
C LEU A 653 8.43 13.55 -32.41
N ARG A 654 9.53 12.90 -32.05
CA ARG A 654 10.87 13.52 -32.05
C ARG A 654 11.42 13.58 -33.47
N ALA A 655 11.23 12.54 -34.27
CA ALA A 655 11.61 12.50 -35.67
C ALA A 655 10.84 13.55 -36.51
N LEU A 656 9.53 13.72 -36.25
CA LEU A 656 8.70 14.73 -36.91
C LEU A 656 9.16 16.19 -36.68
N ARG A 657 9.94 16.47 -35.61
CA ARG A 657 10.51 17.80 -35.35
C ARG A 657 11.73 18.13 -36.21
N LEU A 658 12.31 17.12 -36.84
CA LEU A 658 13.45 17.29 -37.76
C LEU A 658 12.97 17.52 -39.20
N LEU A 659 11.67 17.35 -39.48
CA LEU A 659 11.10 17.60 -40.79
C LEU A 659 10.73 19.09 -40.98
N PRO A 660 10.86 19.62 -42.20
CA PRO A 660 10.31 20.92 -42.57
C PRO A 660 8.82 21.02 -42.22
N ARG A 661 8.36 22.19 -41.77
CA ARG A 661 7.00 22.41 -41.21
C ARG A 661 5.87 21.74 -42.01
N ARG A 662 5.88 21.87 -43.35
CA ARG A 662 4.85 21.29 -44.23
C ARG A 662 4.86 19.75 -44.24
N LEU A 663 6.03 19.12 -44.24
CA LEU A 663 6.16 17.65 -44.17
C LEU A 663 5.84 17.12 -42.77
N ALA A 664 6.16 17.89 -41.74
CA ALA A 664 5.79 17.58 -40.36
C ALA A 664 4.29 17.78 -40.07
N GLU A 665 3.58 18.52 -40.92
CA GLU A 665 2.11 18.68 -40.91
C GLU A 665 1.46 17.53 -41.68
N ILE A 666 1.86 17.27 -42.92
CA ILE A 666 1.36 16.13 -43.73
C ILE A 666 1.56 14.80 -43.00
N ALA A 667 2.77 14.50 -42.53
CA ALA A 667 3.04 13.26 -41.82
C ALA A 667 2.30 13.17 -40.48
N ARG A 668 1.99 14.31 -39.84
CA ARG A 668 1.19 14.35 -38.61
C ARG A 668 -0.27 14.09 -38.91
N ASP A 669 -0.78 14.61 -40.02
CA ASP A 669 -2.16 14.39 -40.44
C ASP A 669 -2.34 12.91 -40.85
N THR A 670 -1.44 12.34 -41.66
CA THR A 670 -1.50 10.92 -42.06
C THR A 670 -1.25 9.92 -40.92
N LEU A 671 -0.38 10.23 -39.95
CA LEU A 671 -0.10 9.33 -38.80
C LEU A 671 -1.13 9.43 -37.67
N LEU A 672 -1.88 10.54 -37.57
CA LEU A 672 -2.91 10.74 -36.55
C LEU A 672 -4.33 10.53 -37.09
N TYR A 673 -4.55 10.74 -38.39
CA TYR A 673 -5.83 10.68 -39.08
C TYR A 673 -5.63 9.92 -40.41
N GLY A 674 -5.80 8.59 -40.39
CA GLY A 674 -5.72 7.78 -41.61
C GLY A 674 -6.77 8.23 -42.63
N GLU A 675 -6.36 8.37 -43.90
CA GLU A 675 -7.21 8.86 -44.98
C GLU A 675 -8.45 7.99 -45.21
N ASP A 676 -9.58 8.65 -45.42
CA ASP A 676 -10.41 8.42 -46.61
C ASP A 676 -11.14 9.73 -46.99
N GLY A 677 -10.79 10.29 -48.17
CA GLY A 677 -11.69 11.13 -48.98
C GLY A 677 -11.58 12.65 -48.86
N PHE A 678 -10.80 13.29 -49.76
CA PHE A 678 -11.01 14.69 -50.16
C PHE A 678 -12.29 14.81 -51.02
N ILE A 679 -13.17 15.77 -50.70
CA ILE A 679 -14.10 16.37 -51.68
C ILE A 679 -13.78 17.88 -51.73
N GLU A 680 -13.27 18.34 -52.88
CA GLU A 680 -13.12 19.76 -53.17
C GLU A 680 -14.50 20.41 -53.44
N THR A 681 -14.69 21.62 -52.94
CA THR A 681 -15.65 22.59 -53.51
C THR A 681 -14.93 23.90 -53.75
N PRO A 682 -14.99 24.48 -54.97
CA PRO A 682 -14.26 25.71 -55.31
C PRO A 682 -15.14 26.96 -55.23
N ALA A 683 -14.56 28.06 -54.75
CA ALA A 683 -14.80 29.48 -55.08
C ALA A 683 -13.96 30.31 -54.06
N ASP A 684 -13.33 31.45 -54.32
CA ASP A 684 -13.51 32.41 -55.40
C ASP A 684 -12.25 33.29 -55.56
N ARG A 685 -12.27 34.03 -56.66
CA ARG A 685 -11.23 34.84 -57.32
C ARG A 685 -10.50 35.90 -56.49
N THR A 686 -9.24 36.08 -56.90
CA THR A 686 -8.48 37.34 -57.07
C THR A 686 -9.23 38.66 -56.80
N LEU A 687 -8.66 39.50 -55.92
CA LEU A 687 -8.59 40.98 -55.90
C LEU A 687 -7.68 41.36 -54.71
N ALA A 688 -6.66 42.21 -54.77
CA ALA A 688 -6.27 43.20 -55.76
C ALA A 688 -4.76 43.47 -55.71
N SER A 689 -4.21 43.70 -56.90
CA SER A 689 -2.96 44.41 -57.18
C SER A 689 -3.02 45.88 -56.74
N LYS A 690 -1.98 46.34 -56.05
CA LYS A 690 -1.37 47.71 -56.06
C LYS A 690 -0.23 47.61 -55.04
N THR A 691 1.04 47.68 -55.43
CA THR A 691 1.74 48.91 -55.83
C THR A 691 2.91 48.63 -56.79
N GLY A 692 3.13 49.53 -57.76
CA GLY A 692 4.40 49.63 -58.52
C GLY A 692 5.59 49.97 -57.60
N SER A 693 6.85 50.03 -58.04
CA SER A 693 7.38 50.48 -59.34
C SER A 693 8.86 50.11 -59.48
N ALA A 694 9.35 50.24 -60.72
CA ALA A 694 10.72 50.57 -61.17
C ALA A 694 11.61 49.42 -61.68
N ASP A 695 12.04 49.68 -62.92
CA ASP A 695 13.05 49.08 -63.81
C ASP A 695 12.77 47.74 -64.51
#